data_AF-A3IRF3-F1
#
_entry.id   AF-A3IRF3-F1
#
_cell.length_a   1.000
_cell.length_b   1.000
_cell.length_c   1.000
_cell.angle_alpha   90.00
_cell.angle_beta   90.00
_cell.angle_gamma   90.00
#
_symmetry.space_group_name_H-M   'P 1'
#
loop_
_entity.id
_entity.type
_entity.pdbx_description
1 polymer ?
#
loop_
_entity_poly.entity_id
_entity_poly.type
_entity_poly.pdbx_seq_one_letter_code
_entity_poly.pdbx_strand_id
1 'polypeptide(L)'
;MSSNYFVSIIGVIAELGNQELLASLEQAILLSQTQLQEFASESEFQEKMVVPFGNYSQNLTKLSNLQLAWSEGDFSSFPTIEVRYQSELNGAVGAYSASNGVIYLAYKYLQQVRSVEGLARLFLEEYGHHVDVLLNGSEDSEGDEGAIFSALVMGEDLSTEGLAQLKAEDDHGVVNIDGEMVAVEMATFTGTAGDDNITGTAENDVIDGLGGNDTLDGAGGSNTIRGGDGDDVIINIFGSVNGGEGNDTLNLDYTNATHPNFVNGFGIDNPSNTQIFTRSGNLFLLSYANFEQINITGTSLNDVLTGIDRSGNSSLNGGQGNDTLRGEAGDVLDGGAGEDSLDLNLSNATNTINWTLDLSNTDSQLQGDSNTQAKNFELIGSITTGDGDDNIILSGEDDAVTINTGLGNDTVTLIHDGGVITGSVNGGEGNDTLNLDYTNATHPNFVNGFGIDNPSNTQIFTRSGNSFLLSYSNFEQLNITGTNLNDDLRGFAGNDTLNGGEGNDALNGGDGNDRISGVNAGNALPGINEIDRLTGGIGADAFILGDIANPYYDDDNNTTSGLTDYALITDLNVVEDTIQLNGTTADYSLVDTTIGSISGTGIYLNKPNGEPNELIALLQGITGLDINSNVFVFVDENNEAPTDISLSNNNVDENEPINTTVGTFTTTDPDTGETFTYSLVSGTGDTDNNLFTIDGNTLKTNSIFDFEAQNSYSIRVQTRDSANNTYSEAFTININDLVDELIINLNETPQSKPLQTYGDASVNNGNSLPQDTSQAVVTYLDNGNQVQLNNNAWKSWDLGNYNITDNTVLTFQFRSDSEGEIQGIGFDNNDNVFDTPNTLFQLFGTQTWNVSNQTFNNYSNSHSHEVQ
;
A
#
# COMPACT_ATOMS: atom_id res chain seq x y z
N MET A 1 60.71 -21.48 22.32
CA MET A 1 61.49 -21.25 23.56
C MET A 1 60.94 -22.22 24.60
N SER A 2 61.81 -22.73 25.48
CA SER A 2 61.57 -23.55 26.69
C SER A 2 60.33 -24.48 26.79
N SER A 3 60.63 -25.77 26.69
CA SER A 3 59.83 -26.94 27.07
C SER A 3 59.56 -27.02 28.59
N ASN A 4 58.57 -26.29 29.09
CA ASN A 4 58.09 -26.43 30.47
C ASN A 4 56.63 -26.89 30.59
N TYR A 5 55.94 -27.19 29.49
CA TYR A 5 54.60 -27.74 29.54
C TYR A 5 54.66 -29.27 29.56
N PHE A 6 54.18 -29.86 30.65
CA PHE A 6 54.08 -31.32 30.82
C PHE A 6 52.86 -31.91 30.09
N VAL A 7 52.21 -31.15 29.19
CA VAL A 7 50.98 -31.50 28.47
C VAL A 7 51.26 -31.61 26.97
N SER A 8 50.83 -32.70 26.34
CA SER A 8 50.94 -32.89 24.88
C SER A 8 49.69 -32.30 24.19
N ILE A 9 49.89 -31.34 23.28
CA ILE A 9 48.82 -30.75 22.44
C ILE A 9 48.98 -31.28 21.01
N ILE A 10 47.95 -31.94 20.47
CA ILE A 10 47.92 -32.54 19.13
C ILE A 10 46.63 -32.17 18.37
N GLY A 11 46.55 -32.49 17.07
CA GLY A 11 45.34 -32.26 16.24
C GLY A 11 45.41 -31.02 15.34
N VAL A 12 44.25 -30.45 14.99
CA VAL A 12 44.05 -29.46 13.91
C VAL A 12 44.97 -28.23 14.03
N ILE A 13 45.29 -27.78 15.24
CA ILE A 13 46.22 -26.65 15.48
C ILE A 13 47.63 -26.98 14.99
N ALA A 14 48.10 -28.21 15.23
CA ALA A 14 49.44 -28.66 14.84
C ALA A 14 49.57 -28.81 13.31
N GLU A 15 48.47 -29.11 12.63
CA GLU A 15 48.41 -29.24 11.17
C GLU A 15 48.32 -27.87 10.46
N LEU A 16 47.59 -26.91 11.05
CA LEU A 16 47.36 -25.58 10.47
C LEU A 16 48.39 -24.52 10.89
N GLY A 17 49.21 -24.78 11.91
CA GLY A 17 50.32 -23.91 12.31
C GLY A 17 49.91 -22.58 12.96
N ASN A 18 48.73 -22.49 13.57
CA ASN A 18 48.23 -21.27 14.22
C ASN A 18 48.96 -21.00 15.57
N GLN A 19 50.04 -20.22 15.51
CA GLN A 19 50.93 -19.95 16.65
C GLN A 19 50.29 -19.10 17.76
N GLU A 20 49.34 -18.24 17.44
CA GLU A 20 48.69 -17.35 18.41
C GLU A 20 47.71 -18.13 19.29
N LEU A 21 46.90 -18.98 18.67
CA LEU A 21 45.96 -19.85 19.36
C LEU A 21 46.66 -20.94 20.20
N LEU A 22 47.80 -21.45 19.72
CA LEU A 22 48.67 -22.33 20.50
C LEU A 22 49.22 -21.61 21.75
N ALA A 23 49.63 -20.34 21.62
CA ALA A 23 50.13 -19.57 22.75
C ALA A 23 49.04 -19.28 23.81
N SER A 24 47.81 -18.99 23.39
CA SER A 24 46.67 -18.81 24.30
C SER A 24 46.32 -20.10 25.06
N LEU A 25 46.34 -21.24 24.37
CA LEU A 25 46.11 -22.54 24.99
C LEU A 25 47.23 -22.91 25.98
N GLU A 26 48.50 -22.66 25.64
CA GLU A 26 49.63 -22.84 26.55
C GLU A 26 49.51 -21.96 27.81
N GLN A 27 49.06 -20.72 27.66
CA GLN A 27 48.82 -19.82 28.80
C GLN A 27 47.67 -20.27 29.67
N ALA A 28 46.59 -20.79 29.09
CA ALA A 28 45.45 -21.32 29.82
C ALA A 28 45.85 -22.54 30.66
N ILE A 29 46.58 -23.49 30.07
CA ILE A 29 47.12 -24.66 30.78
C ILE A 29 48.02 -24.22 31.94
N LEU A 30 48.87 -23.21 31.74
CA LEU A 30 49.72 -22.68 32.81
C LEU A 30 48.91 -22.08 33.95
N LEU A 31 47.84 -21.36 33.62
CA LEU A 31 46.93 -20.79 34.60
C LEU A 31 46.23 -21.90 35.39
N SER A 32 45.67 -22.90 34.72
CA SER A 32 45.03 -24.05 35.35
C SER A 32 45.98 -24.81 36.29
N GLN A 33 47.23 -25.02 35.87
CA GLN A 33 48.28 -25.63 36.72
C GLN A 33 48.58 -24.79 37.97
N THR A 34 48.66 -23.46 37.80
CA THR A 34 48.89 -22.54 38.92
C THR A 34 47.73 -22.62 39.92
N GLN A 35 46.49 -22.57 39.42
CA GLN A 35 45.29 -22.64 40.25
C GLN A 35 45.16 -23.99 40.97
N LEU A 36 45.46 -25.11 40.30
CA LEU A 36 45.49 -26.43 40.95
C LEU A 36 46.54 -26.53 42.06
N GLN A 37 47.71 -25.90 41.87
CA GLN A 37 48.76 -25.86 42.89
C GLN A 37 48.33 -25.03 44.12
N GLU A 38 47.67 -23.89 43.90
CA GLU A 38 47.10 -23.07 44.97
C GLU A 38 45.99 -23.82 45.70
N PHE A 39 45.05 -24.39 44.95
CA PHE A 39 43.94 -25.19 45.47
C PHE A 39 44.41 -26.38 46.31
N ALA A 40 45.44 -27.11 45.85
CA ALA A 40 46.03 -28.23 46.60
C ALA A 40 46.67 -27.83 47.94
N SER A 41 47.04 -26.55 48.09
CA SER A 41 47.68 -25.99 49.28
C SER A 41 46.67 -25.50 50.33
N GLU A 42 45.38 -25.50 50.01
CA GLU A 42 44.32 -25.07 50.94
C GLU A 42 44.13 -26.08 52.09
N SER A 43 43.82 -25.56 53.29
CA SER A 43 43.50 -26.39 54.45
C SER A 43 42.23 -27.21 54.27
N GLU A 44 41.30 -26.70 53.46
CA GLU A 44 39.98 -27.24 53.16
C GLU A 44 39.98 -28.12 51.90
N PHE A 45 41.13 -28.39 51.27
CA PHE A 45 41.22 -29.15 50.00
C PHE A 45 40.38 -30.43 50.01
N GLN A 46 40.52 -31.25 51.06
CA GLN A 46 39.77 -32.51 51.15
C GLN A 46 38.27 -32.30 51.36
N GLU A 47 37.83 -31.19 51.93
CA GLU A 47 36.41 -30.86 52.10
C GLU A 47 35.82 -30.34 50.79
N LYS A 48 36.58 -29.49 50.07
CA LYS A 48 36.18 -28.99 48.75
C LYS A 48 36.11 -30.09 47.69
N MET A 49 37.00 -31.07 47.71
CA MET A 49 36.99 -32.18 46.76
C MET A 49 35.76 -33.10 46.90
N VAL A 50 35.11 -33.16 48.07
CA VAL A 50 33.84 -33.89 48.28
C VAL A 50 32.67 -33.26 47.52
N VAL A 51 32.77 -31.96 47.22
CA VAL A 51 31.66 -31.19 46.62
C VAL A 51 31.35 -31.68 45.19
N PRO A 52 32.32 -31.74 44.25
CA PRO A 52 32.11 -32.35 42.93
C PRO A 52 32.07 -33.88 43.04
N PHE A 53 33.13 -34.53 43.51
CA PHE A 53 33.34 -35.97 43.31
C PHE A 53 32.69 -36.89 44.37
N GLY A 54 31.79 -36.35 45.18
CA GLY A 54 31.06 -37.13 46.20
C GLY A 54 31.94 -37.96 47.14
N ASN A 55 31.56 -39.23 47.35
CA ASN A 55 32.16 -40.09 48.37
C ASN A 55 33.26 -41.02 47.82
N TYR A 56 34.45 -40.47 47.59
CA TYR A 56 35.67 -41.21 47.22
C TYR A 56 36.41 -41.85 48.42
N SER A 57 35.73 -42.11 49.56
CA SER A 57 36.38 -42.57 50.80
C SER A 57 37.18 -43.89 50.68
N GLN A 58 36.95 -44.67 49.61
CA GLN A 58 37.73 -45.87 49.28
C GLN A 58 39.05 -45.56 48.55
N ASN A 59 39.25 -44.33 48.08
CA ASN A 59 40.35 -43.89 47.23
C ASN A 59 41.16 -42.71 47.80
N LEU A 60 41.14 -42.49 49.13
CA LEU A 60 41.89 -41.43 49.82
C LEU A 60 43.40 -41.41 49.51
N THR A 61 44.00 -42.56 49.20
CA THR A 61 45.40 -42.63 48.76
C THR A 61 45.61 -42.01 47.39
N LYS A 62 44.67 -42.14 46.46
CA LYS A 62 44.74 -41.49 45.14
C LYS A 62 44.59 -39.99 45.28
N LEU A 63 43.62 -39.54 46.09
CA LEU A 63 43.44 -38.11 46.39
C LEU A 63 44.69 -37.50 47.05
N SER A 64 45.30 -38.20 48.01
CA SER A 64 46.53 -37.72 48.67
C SER A 64 47.72 -37.63 47.70
N ASN A 65 47.83 -38.57 46.76
CA ASN A 65 48.87 -38.54 45.73
C ASN A 65 48.63 -37.39 44.73
N LEU A 66 47.37 -37.15 44.35
CA LEU A 66 46.98 -36.07 43.46
C LEU A 66 47.25 -34.70 44.11
N GLN A 67 46.86 -34.54 45.39
CA GLN A 67 47.17 -33.34 46.17
C GLN A 67 48.68 -33.10 46.28
N LEU A 68 49.46 -34.15 46.54
CA LEU A 68 50.92 -34.04 46.62
C LEU A 68 51.50 -33.61 45.27
N ALA A 69 51.09 -34.26 44.17
CA ALA A 69 51.55 -33.93 42.83
C ALA A 69 51.25 -32.46 42.47
N TRP A 70 50.01 -32.01 42.64
CA TRP A 70 49.63 -30.62 42.39
C TRP A 70 50.40 -29.62 43.27
N SER A 71 50.57 -29.92 44.57
CA SER A 71 51.31 -29.04 45.50
C SER A 71 52.80 -28.92 45.14
N GLU A 72 53.41 -29.98 44.61
CA GLU A 72 54.80 -30.00 44.15
C GLU A 72 54.96 -29.44 42.72
N GLY A 73 53.85 -29.10 42.05
CA GLY A 73 53.84 -28.65 40.66
C GLY A 73 54.16 -29.77 39.66
N ASP A 74 53.95 -31.03 40.05
CA ASP A 74 54.09 -32.20 39.17
C ASP A 74 52.79 -32.45 38.42
N PHE A 75 52.76 -32.02 37.16
CA PHE A 75 51.64 -32.20 36.24
C PHE A 75 51.95 -33.22 35.14
N SER A 76 52.91 -34.12 35.36
CA SER A 76 53.32 -35.13 34.38
C SER A 76 52.25 -36.16 34.04
N SER A 77 51.20 -36.27 34.85
CA SER A 77 50.06 -37.15 34.63
C SER A 77 48.86 -36.47 33.97
N PHE A 78 49.02 -35.25 33.45
CA PHE A 78 47.93 -34.55 32.76
C PHE A 78 47.51 -35.29 31.47
N PRO A 79 46.20 -35.32 31.17
CA PRO A 79 45.68 -35.82 29.90
C PRO A 79 46.34 -35.17 28.69
N THR A 80 46.35 -35.90 27.57
CA THR A 80 46.69 -35.31 26.27
C THR A 80 45.52 -34.44 25.82
N ILE A 81 45.82 -33.26 25.26
CA ILE A 81 44.81 -32.40 24.66
C ILE A 81 44.85 -32.58 23.14
N GLU A 82 43.70 -32.90 22.56
CA GLU A 82 43.55 -33.05 21.12
C GLU A 82 42.52 -32.05 20.58
N VAL A 83 42.93 -31.22 19.62
CA VAL A 83 42.03 -30.23 19.04
C VAL A 83 41.41 -30.78 17.76
N ARG A 84 40.07 -30.79 17.73
CA ARG A 84 39.24 -31.33 16.64
C ARG A 84 38.37 -30.24 16.03
N TYR A 85 37.86 -30.45 14.82
CA TYR A 85 36.84 -29.55 14.29
C TYR A 85 35.54 -29.67 15.11
N GLN A 86 34.81 -28.58 15.34
CA GLN A 86 33.59 -28.60 16.16
C GLN A 86 32.51 -29.55 15.60
N SER A 87 32.48 -29.75 14.28
CA SER A 87 31.61 -30.73 13.62
C SER A 87 31.92 -32.19 14.00
N GLU A 88 33.16 -32.48 14.40
CA GLU A 88 33.58 -33.80 14.87
C GLU A 88 33.21 -34.03 16.34
N LEU A 89 32.91 -32.95 17.07
CA LEU A 89 32.45 -32.96 18.47
C LEU A 89 30.93 -32.72 18.57
N ASN A 90 30.19 -32.83 17.46
CA ASN A 90 28.74 -32.60 17.39
C ASN A 90 28.29 -31.27 18.02
N GLY A 91 29.09 -30.21 17.90
CA GLY A 91 28.78 -28.89 18.47
C GLY A 91 29.41 -28.59 19.83
N ALA A 92 29.86 -29.60 20.56
CA ALA A 92 30.47 -29.42 21.88
C ALA A 92 31.79 -28.62 21.82
N VAL A 93 32.08 -27.89 22.90
CA VAL A 93 33.25 -27.00 23.02
C VAL A 93 34.46 -27.71 23.64
N GLY A 94 34.21 -28.67 24.51
CA GLY A 94 35.17 -29.61 25.09
C GLY A 94 34.57 -31.01 25.24
N ALA A 95 35.41 -32.00 25.54
CA ALA A 95 35.02 -33.32 26.00
C ALA A 95 36.18 -34.12 26.60
N TYR A 96 35.93 -34.91 27.65
CA TYR A 96 36.89 -35.86 28.19
C TYR A 96 36.51 -37.30 27.85
N SER A 97 37.48 -38.05 27.33
CA SER A 97 37.31 -39.48 27.05
C SER A 97 37.93 -40.35 28.14
N ALA A 98 37.08 -41.01 28.92
CA ALA A 98 37.50 -41.98 29.93
C ALA A 98 38.17 -43.24 29.33
N SER A 99 37.90 -43.59 28.06
CA SER A 99 38.46 -44.79 27.41
C SER A 99 39.95 -44.66 27.09
N ASN A 100 40.39 -43.44 26.72
CA ASN A 100 41.72 -43.19 26.21
C ASN A 100 42.49 -42.09 26.98
N GLY A 101 41.82 -41.38 27.90
CA GLY A 101 42.42 -40.36 28.75
C GLY A 101 42.81 -39.09 27.99
N VAL A 102 42.04 -38.72 26.95
CA VAL A 102 42.26 -37.53 26.11
C VAL A 102 41.16 -36.50 26.39
N ILE A 103 41.57 -35.23 26.48
CA ILE A 103 40.68 -34.07 26.45
C ILE A 103 40.60 -33.58 25.00
N TYR A 104 39.40 -33.51 24.44
CA TYR A 104 39.12 -32.95 23.13
C TYR A 104 38.66 -31.50 23.28
N LEU A 105 39.19 -30.59 22.45
CA LEU A 105 38.72 -29.19 22.40
C LEU A 105 38.32 -28.81 20.99
N ALA A 106 37.23 -28.05 20.85
CA ALA A 106 36.74 -27.60 19.56
C ALA A 106 37.63 -26.49 18.97
N TYR A 107 38.20 -26.72 17.78
CA TYR A 107 39.00 -25.74 17.06
C TYR A 107 38.25 -24.42 16.84
N LYS A 108 36.96 -24.48 16.48
CA LYS A 108 36.13 -23.29 16.27
C LYS A 108 35.96 -22.50 17.57
N TYR A 109 35.73 -23.18 18.71
CA TYR A 109 35.65 -22.53 20.02
C TYR A 109 36.96 -21.84 20.35
N LEU A 110 38.11 -22.50 20.16
CA LEU A 110 39.43 -21.91 20.38
C LEU A 110 39.68 -20.65 19.54
N GLN A 111 39.07 -20.54 18.34
CA GLN A 111 39.11 -19.33 17.52
C GLN A 111 38.18 -18.21 18.02
N GLN A 112 37.21 -18.54 18.87
CA GLN A 112 36.21 -17.64 19.42
C GLN A 112 36.52 -17.19 20.85
N VAL A 113 37.41 -17.88 21.58
CA VAL A 113 37.62 -17.61 23.01
C VAL A 113 38.13 -16.21 23.28
N ARG A 114 37.48 -15.56 24.25
CA ARG A 114 37.63 -14.14 24.59
C ARG A 114 38.64 -13.87 25.72
N SER A 115 39.11 -14.88 26.46
CA SER A 115 40.14 -14.73 27.52
C SER A 115 40.89 -16.02 27.84
N VAL A 116 42.13 -15.90 28.34
CA VAL A 116 42.93 -17.04 28.85
C VAL A 116 42.25 -17.71 30.05
N GLU A 117 41.51 -16.94 30.85
CA GLU A 117 40.77 -17.44 32.00
C GLU A 117 39.60 -18.33 31.59
N GLY A 118 38.84 -17.95 30.55
CA GLY A 118 37.76 -18.79 30.00
C GLY A 118 38.27 -20.11 29.44
N LEU A 119 39.42 -20.10 28.75
CA LEU A 119 40.09 -21.33 28.32
C LEU A 119 40.55 -22.20 29.50
N ALA A 120 41.05 -21.57 30.58
CA ALA A 120 41.51 -22.28 31.75
C ALA A 120 40.35 -22.97 32.49
N ARG A 121 39.16 -22.36 32.46
CA ARG A 121 37.92 -22.92 33.02
C ARG A 121 37.45 -24.14 32.28
N LEU A 122 37.26 -24.02 30.96
CA LEU A 122 36.93 -25.16 30.11
C LEU A 122 37.96 -26.29 30.27
N PHE A 123 39.26 -25.95 30.29
CA PHE A 123 40.27 -26.99 30.50
C PHE A 123 40.19 -27.65 31.89
N LEU A 124 39.94 -26.89 32.96
CA LEU A 124 39.83 -27.41 34.32
C LEU A 124 38.58 -28.26 34.51
N GLU A 125 37.51 -27.92 33.83
CA GLU A 125 36.24 -28.66 33.76
C GLU A 125 36.44 -30.03 33.13
N GLU A 126 37.01 -30.08 31.93
CA GLU A 126 37.37 -31.35 31.27
C GLU A 126 38.41 -32.16 32.07
N TYR A 127 39.30 -31.47 32.78
CA TYR A 127 40.23 -32.11 33.70
C TYR A 127 39.53 -32.61 34.98
N GLY A 128 38.43 -31.99 35.40
CA GLY A 128 37.58 -32.43 36.50
C GLY A 128 37.02 -33.83 36.23
N HIS A 129 36.52 -34.07 35.02
CA HIS A 129 36.09 -35.41 34.57
C HIS A 129 37.21 -36.44 34.60
N HIS A 130 38.43 -36.06 34.21
CA HIS A 130 39.60 -36.92 34.39
C HIS A 130 39.86 -37.24 35.86
N VAL A 131 39.75 -36.24 36.73
CA VAL A 131 39.94 -36.40 38.18
C VAL A 131 38.86 -37.28 38.78
N ASP A 132 37.60 -37.15 38.35
CA ASP A 132 36.51 -38.03 38.77
C ASP A 132 36.84 -39.48 38.39
N VAL A 133 37.20 -39.75 37.14
CA VAL A 133 37.62 -41.11 36.69
C VAL A 133 38.81 -41.64 37.50
N LEU A 134 39.77 -40.79 37.87
CA LEU A 134 40.88 -41.20 38.74
C LEU A 134 40.39 -41.61 40.13
N LEU A 135 39.46 -40.86 40.72
CA LEU A 135 39.00 -41.03 42.09
C LEU A 135 37.90 -42.08 42.24
N ASN A 136 36.91 -42.08 41.35
CA ASN A 136 35.68 -42.88 41.40
C ASN A 136 35.63 -43.98 40.34
N GLY A 137 36.48 -43.94 39.32
CA GLY A 137 36.63 -45.02 38.34
C GLY A 137 35.67 -44.86 37.16
N SER A 138 34.73 -45.79 37.00
CA SER A 138 33.65 -45.68 36.01
C SER A 138 32.28 -45.48 36.67
N GLU A 139 32.27 -45.26 37.98
CA GLU A 139 31.10 -44.76 38.70
C GLU A 139 31.21 -43.24 38.61
N ASP A 140 30.40 -42.69 37.74
CA ASP A 140 30.27 -41.26 37.53
C ASP A 140 29.62 -40.62 38.75
N SER A 141 30.05 -39.41 39.08
CA SER A 141 29.50 -38.68 40.21
C SER A 141 28.12 -38.09 39.84
N GLU A 142 27.43 -37.45 40.79
CA GLU A 142 26.10 -36.87 40.53
C GLU A 142 26.20 -35.34 40.35
N GLY A 143 25.92 -34.87 39.13
CA GLY A 143 26.02 -33.48 38.73
C GLY A 143 26.98 -33.27 37.55
N ASP A 144 27.24 -32.00 37.23
CA ASP A 144 28.37 -31.60 36.39
C ASP A 144 29.61 -31.44 37.29
N GLU A 145 30.35 -32.53 37.50
CA GLU A 145 31.53 -32.49 38.35
C GLU A 145 32.68 -31.69 37.76
N GLY A 146 32.73 -31.59 36.43
CA GLY A 146 33.68 -30.76 35.71
C GLY A 146 33.54 -29.30 36.10
N ALA A 147 32.35 -28.72 35.90
CA ALA A 147 32.05 -27.33 36.21
C ALA A 147 32.21 -27.02 37.70
N ILE A 148 31.70 -27.88 38.59
CA ILE A 148 31.84 -27.71 40.04
C ILE A 148 33.32 -27.72 40.43
N PHE A 149 34.11 -28.63 39.88
CA PHE A 149 35.55 -28.70 40.15
C PHE A 149 36.29 -27.47 39.61
N SER A 150 35.98 -27.05 38.38
CA SER A 150 36.55 -25.87 37.74
C SER A 150 36.32 -24.61 38.57
N ALA A 151 35.07 -24.37 39.00
CA ALA A 151 34.69 -23.23 39.84
C ALA A 151 35.46 -23.22 41.17
N LEU A 152 35.57 -24.37 41.84
CA LEU A 152 36.28 -24.48 43.12
C LEU A 152 37.79 -24.24 42.97
N VAL A 153 38.42 -24.78 41.92
CA VAL A 153 39.84 -24.58 41.63
C VAL A 153 40.14 -23.14 41.25
N MET A 154 39.21 -22.49 40.55
CA MET A 154 39.32 -21.08 40.18
C MET A 154 39.02 -20.11 41.34
N GLY A 155 38.61 -20.63 42.50
CA GLY A 155 38.40 -19.86 43.73
C GLY A 155 37.04 -19.18 43.83
N GLU A 156 36.02 -19.73 43.16
CA GLU A 156 34.66 -19.20 43.15
C GLU A 156 33.82 -19.70 44.33
N ASP A 157 32.96 -18.82 44.85
CA ASP A 157 31.99 -19.16 45.90
C ASP A 157 30.67 -19.64 45.25
N LEU A 158 30.48 -20.96 45.17
CA LEU A 158 29.22 -21.55 44.69
C LEU A 158 28.09 -21.32 45.71
N SER A 159 27.04 -20.62 45.29
CA SER A 159 25.85 -20.40 46.12
C SER A 159 25.08 -21.70 46.38
N THR A 160 24.21 -21.73 47.40
CA THR A 160 23.40 -22.95 47.69
C THR A 160 22.47 -23.31 46.52
N GLU A 161 21.98 -22.31 45.79
CA GLU A 161 21.12 -22.49 44.61
C GLU A 161 21.93 -22.90 43.39
N GLY A 162 23.08 -22.24 43.13
CA GLY A 162 23.97 -22.59 42.01
C GLY A 162 24.57 -23.99 42.13
N LEU A 163 24.97 -24.40 43.33
CA LEU A 163 25.43 -25.77 43.57
C LEU A 163 24.30 -26.80 43.39
N ALA A 164 23.05 -26.45 43.68
CA ALA A 164 21.91 -27.34 43.48
C ALA A 164 21.54 -27.49 41.99
N GLN A 165 21.78 -26.46 41.17
CA GLN A 165 21.61 -26.50 39.72
C GLN A 165 22.68 -27.39 39.08
N LEU A 166 23.96 -27.12 39.34
CA LEU A 166 25.06 -27.94 38.84
C LEU A 166 24.98 -29.41 39.28
N LYS A 167 24.41 -29.69 40.47
CA LYS A 167 24.17 -31.07 40.95
C LYS A 167 22.96 -31.76 40.33
N ALA A 168 22.08 -31.02 39.68
CA ALA A 168 20.90 -31.56 38.99
C ALA A 168 21.16 -31.75 37.48
N GLU A 169 22.24 -31.17 36.97
CA GLU A 169 22.74 -31.32 35.61
C GLU A 169 23.48 -32.67 35.52
N ASP A 170 22.95 -33.65 34.78
CA ASP A 170 23.64 -34.90 34.43
C ASP A 170 23.88 -34.80 32.91
N ASP A 171 25.08 -34.35 32.54
CA ASP A 171 25.45 -33.63 31.32
C ASP A 171 25.87 -34.53 30.14
N HIS A 172 25.32 -35.75 30.03
CA HIS A 172 25.78 -36.73 29.05
C HIS A 172 25.14 -36.59 27.65
N GLY A 173 25.80 -35.85 26.75
CA GLY A 173 25.76 -36.13 25.31
C GLY A 173 26.80 -37.19 24.92
N VAL A 174 26.62 -37.96 23.85
CA VAL A 174 27.66 -38.88 23.35
C VAL A 174 27.98 -38.66 21.87
N VAL A 175 29.26 -38.48 21.56
CA VAL A 175 29.77 -38.31 20.19
C VAL A 175 30.72 -39.44 19.82
N ASN A 176 30.70 -39.84 18.55
CA ASN A 176 31.59 -40.87 18.04
C ASN A 176 32.83 -40.23 17.40
N ILE A 177 33.96 -40.25 18.11
CA ILE A 177 35.24 -39.75 17.61
C ILE A 177 36.09 -40.96 17.24
N ASP A 178 36.43 -41.10 15.96
CA ASP A 178 37.28 -42.18 15.44
C ASP A 178 36.82 -43.62 15.78
N GLY A 179 35.52 -43.83 16.06
CA GLY A 179 34.95 -45.12 16.42
C GLY A 179 34.79 -45.36 17.93
N GLU A 180 35.14 -44.37 18.77
CA GLU A 180 34.94 -44.39 20.22
C GLU A 180 33.81 -43.43 20.63
N MET A 181 32.96 -43.88 21.56
CA MET A 181 31.90 -43.05 22.14
C MET A 181 32.50 -42.21 23.26
N VAL A 182 32.47 -40.89 23.10
CA VAL A 182 33.02 -39.88 24.03
C VAL A 182 31.86 -39.05 24.57
N ALA A 183 31.83 -38.81 25.88
CA ALA A 183 30.84 -37.93 26.51
C ALA A 183 31.14 -36.47 26.14
N VAL A 184 30.10 -35.67 25.85
CA VAL A 184 30.20 -34.23 25.58
C VAL A 184 29.15 -33.51 26.40
N GLU A 185 29.52 -32.36 26.94
CA GLU A 185 28.64 -31.51 27.74
C GLU A 185 27.75 -30.65 26.83
N MET A 186 26.44 -30.78 27.02
CA MET A 186 25.41 -29.86 26.50
C MET A 186 24.26 -29.82 27.51
N ALA A 187 24.04 -28.67 28.15
CA ALA A 187 22.88 -28.49 29.03
C ALA A 187 21.61 -28.59 28.19
N THR A 188 20.77 -29.57 28.52
CA THR A 188 19.50 -29.82 27.81
C THR A 188 18.34 -29.42 28.71
N PHE A 189 17.59 -28.41 28.28
CA PHE A 189 16.36 -27.97 28.93
C PHE A 189 15.16 -28.47 28.13
N THR A 190 14.20 -29.09 28.81
CA THR A 190 12.96 -29.55 28.18
C THR A 190 11.77 -29.09 29.00
N GLY A 191 10.88 -28.33 28.36
CA GLY A 191 9.62 -27.86 28.89
C GLY A 191 8.57 -28.97 28.98
N THR A 192 7.33 -28.54 29.09
CA THR A 192 6.14 -29.35 29.28
C THR A 192 5.17 -29.13 28.13
N ALA A 193 3.90 -29.53 28.27
CA ALA A 193 2.88 -29.28 27.25
C ALA A 193 1.99 -28.07 27.60
N GLY A 194 2.47 -27.18 28.47
CA GLY A 194 1.84 -25.90 28.74
C GLY A 194 2.91 -24.83 28.95
N ASP A 195 2.47 -23.58 29.09
CA ASP A 195 3.33 -22.38 29.05
C ASP A 195 4.49 -22.42 30.07
N ASP A 196 5.72 -22.49 29.55
CA ASP A 196 6.95 -22.55 30.32
C ASP A 196 7.79 -21.26 30.19
N ASN A 197 8.64 -21.01 31.18
CA ASN A 197 9.63 -19.92 31.14
C ASN A 197 11.00 -20.50 31.46
N ILE A 198 11.82 -20.65 30.44
CA ILE A 198 13.11 -21.34 30.51
C ILE A 198 14.21 -20.35 30.16
N THR A 199 15.25 -20.30 31.01
CA THR A 199 16.47 -19.54 30.74
C THR A 199 17.64 -20.52 30.76
N GLY A 200 18.41 -20.52 29.68
CA GLY A 200 19.64 -21.28 29.53
C GLY A 200 20.81 -20.71 30.34
N THR A 201 21.99 -21.15 30.00
CA THR A 201 23.24 -20.81 30.66
C THR A 201 24.05 -19.80 29.84
N ALA A 202 25.27 -19.49 30.26
CA ALA A 202 26.17 -18.67 29.45
C ALA A 202 26.81 -19.45 28.28
N GLU A 203 26.55 -20.76 28.20
CA GLU A 203 27.19 -21.72 27.30
C GLU A 203 26.26 -22.14 26.15
N ASN A 204 26.64 -23.17 25.39
CA ASN A 204 25.82 -23.66 24.30
C ASN A 204 24.75 -24.61 24.83
N ASP A 205 23.50 -24.16 24.87
CA ASP A 205 22.39 -24.95 25.38
C ASP A 205 21.56 -25.60 24.26
N VAL A 206 20.85 -26.67 24.61
CA VAL A 206 19.73 -27.21 23.83
C VAL A 206 18.44 -27.00 24.62
N ILE A 207 17.51 -26.20 24.10
CA ILE A 207 16.24 -25.86 24.77
C ILE A 207 15.07 -26.31 23.91
N ASP A 208 14.19 -27.16 24.45
CA ASP A 208 12.94 -27.60 23.81
C ASP A 208 11.72 -27.18 24.66
N GLY A 209 10.90 -26.25 24.17
CA GLY A 209 9.66 -25.81 24.85
C GLY A 209 8.56 -26.89 24.85
N LEU A 210 8.42 -27.57 23.70
CA LEU A 210 7.43 -28.60 23.37
C LEU A 210 6.06 -28.05 23.02
N GLY A 211 5.23 -27.67 23.98
CA GLY A 211 3.95 -27.05 23.61
C GLY A 211 3.34 -26.22 24.73
N GLY A 212 2.45 -25.30 24.37
CA GLY A 212 2.13 -24.16 25.21
C GLY A 212 2.76 -22.90 24.65
N ASN A 213 2.44 -21.75 25.21
CA ASN A 213 3.03 -20.48 24.78
C ASN A 213 4.27 -20.19 25.64
N ASP A 214 5.43 -20.57 25.16
CA ASP A 214 6.67 -20.60 25.94
C ASP A 214 7.46 -19.30 25.85
N THR A 215 8.25 -19.00 26.88
CA THR A 215 9.30 -17.98 26.85
C THR A 215 10.65 -18.64 27.05
N LEU A 216 11.50 -18.63 26.02
CA LEU A 216 12.77 -19.35 25.99
C LEU A 216 13.93 -18.38 25.78
N ASP A 217 14.77 -18.20 26.80
CA ASP A 217 15.95 -17.34 26.75
C ASP A 217 17.22 -18.19 26.69
N GLY A 218 17.99 -18.08 25.60
CA GLY A 218 19.26 -18.78 25.44
C GLY A 218 20.42 -18.17 26.24
N ALA A 219 20.25 -16.98 26.82
CA ALA A 219 21.28 -16.25 27.54
C ALA A 219 22.61 -16.08 26.76
N GLY A 220 23.63 -16.89 27.05
CA GLY A 220 24.94 -16.82 26.39
C GLY A 220 25.12 -17.87 25.28
N GLY A 221 26.37 -18.11 24.87
CA GLY A 221 26.71 -19.19 23.93
C GLY A 221 26.00 -19.20 22.57
N SER A 222 26.14 -20.32 21.85
CA SER A 222 25.49 -20.62 20.57
C SER A 222 24.48 -21.76 20.79
N ASN A 223 23.21 -21.38 20.94
CA ASN A 223 22.16 -22.27 21.41
C ASN A 223 21.44 -22.98 20.27
N THR A 224 20.81 -24.12 20.58
CA THR A 224 19.80 -24.77 19.75
C THR A 224 18.46 -24.71 20.47
N ILE A 225 17.57 -23.82 20.05
CA ILE A 225 16.26 -23.60 20.72
C ILE A 225 15.12 -24.00 19.78
N ARG A 226 14.15 -24.76 20.29
CA ARG A 226 12.91 -25.15 19.62
C ARG A 226 11.73 -24.76 20.50
N GLY A 227 10.85 -23.88 20.01
CA GLY A 227 9.61 -23.50 20.69
C GLY A 227 8.66 -24.68 20.78
N GLY A 228 8.06 -25.05 19.65
CA GLY A 228 7.17 -26.22 19.55
C GLY A 228 5.78 -25.82 19.07
N ASP A 229 4.74 -26.33 19.73
CA ASP A 229 3.35 -25.97 19.42
C ASP A 229 2.87 -24.83 20.36
N GLY A 230 2.48 -23.67 19.83
CA GLY A 230 1.98 -22.54 20.62
C GLY A 230 2.55 -21.21 20.12
N ASP A 231 2.13 -20.09 20.71
CA ASP A 231 2.69 -18.78 20.37
C ASP A 231 3.91 -18.51 21.28
N ASP A 232 5.12 -18.75 20.78
CA ASP A 232 6.36 -18.74 21.56
C ASP A 232 7.13 -17.42 21.47
N VAL A 233 7.88 -17.09 22.53
CA VAL A 233 8.83 -15.96 22.57
C VAL A 233 10.23 -16.49 22.82
N ILE A 234 11.12 -16.33 21.84
CA ILE A 234 12.51 -16.79 21.94
C ILE A 234 13.46 -15.59 22.02
N ILE A 235 14.37 -15.57 23.00
CA ILE A 235 15.41 -14.54 23.17
C ILE A 235 16.76 -15.22 22.95
N ASN A 236 17.44 -14.90 21.85
CA ASN A 236 18.75 -15.51 21.55
C ASN A 236 19.49 -14.77 20.43
N ILE A 237 20.80 -14.58 20.55
CA ILE A 237 21.61 -13.83 19.56
C ILE A 237 22.64 -14.68 18.80
N PHE A 238 22.88 -15.95 19.17
CA PHE A 238 23.75 -16.85 18.41
C PHE A 238 23.23 -18.30 18.35
N GLY A 239 23.56 -19.02 17.26
CA GLY A 239 23.25 -20.44 17.11
C GLY A 239 22.09 -20.71 16.14
N SER A 240 21.14 -21.56 16.54
CA SER A 240 19.98 -21.96 15.74
C SER A 240 18.71 -21.94 16.56
N VAL A 241 17.69 -21.24 16.07
CA VAL A 241 16.37 -21.16 16.74
C VAL A 241 15.24 -21.49 15.79
N ASN A 242 14.15 -22.04 16.30
CA ASN A 242 12.96 -22.39 15.53
C ASN A 242 11.73 -22.17 16.43
N GLY A 243 10.78 -21.33 16.01
CA GLY A 243 9.52 -21.09 16.74
C GLY A 243 8.69 -22.37 16.74
N GLY A 244 8.01 -22.65 15.64
CA GLY A 244 7.35 -23.95 15.46
C GLY A 244 6.00 -23.80 14.79
N GLU A 245 4.96 -24.37 15.40
CA GLU A 245 3.57 -24.12 15.00
C GLU A 245 2.97 -23.05 15.92
N GLY A 246 2.55 -21.91 15.37
CA GLY A 246 1.93 -20.83 16.14
C GLY A 246 2.26 -19.47 15.54
N ASN A 247 2.07 -18.40 16.30
CA ASN A 247 2.59 -17.07 15.97
C ASN A 247 3.77 -16.76 16.90
N ASP A 248 4.98 -16.96 16.40
CA ASP A 248 6.19 -16.93 17.20
C ASP A 248 6.94 -15.60 17.07
N THR A 249 7.55 -15.16 18.17
CA THR A 249 8.34 -13.92 18.26
C THR A 249 9.79 -14.22 18.58
N LEU A 250 10.72 -13.71 17.75
CA LEU A 250 12.16 -13.76 18.01
C LEU A 250 12.67 -12.39 18.48
N ASN A 251 13.23 -12.33 19.69
CA ASN A 251 13.83 -11.15 20.29
C ASN A 251 15.36 -11.22 20.25
N LEU A 252 15.98 -10.19 19.67
CA LEU A 252 17.41 -10.08 19.40
C LEU A 252 17.93 -8.73 19.92
N ASP A 253 18.91 -8.77 20.83
CA ASP A 253 19.56 -7.55 21.33
C ASP A 253 21.08 -7.62 21.11
N TYR A 254 21.54 -6.94 20.05
CA TYR A 254 22.96 -6.85 19.72
C TYR A 254 23.65 -5.61 20.30
N THR A 255 22.98 -4.81 21.14
CA THR A 255 23.50 -3.53 21.67
C THR A 255 24.88 -3.69 22.32
N ASN A 256 25.06 -4.78 23.08
CA ASN A 256 26.29 -5.08 23.81
C ASN A 256 27.07 -6.26 23.18
N ALA A 257 26.67 -6.72 22.00
CA ALA A 257 27.33 -7.83 21.34
C ALA A 257 28.76 -7.43 20.94
N THR A 258 29.74 -8.27 21.30
CA THR A 258 31.14 -8.05 20.93
C THR A 258 31.65 -9.21 20.07
N HIS A 259 32.12 -8.89 18.87
CA HIS A 259 32.60 -9.87 17.91
C HIS A 259 33.94 -9.42 17.26
N PRO A 260 34.95 -10.31 17.11
CA PRO A 260 36.23 -10.00 16.47
C PRO A 260 36.13 -9.41 15.05
N ASN A 261 34.98 -9.57 14.41
CA ASN A 261 34.69 -9.07 13.07
C ASN A 261 33.74 -7.86 13.06
N PHE A 262 33.35 -7.32 14.22
CA PHE A 262 32.78 -5.98 14.34
C PHE A 262 33.91 -4.96 14.21
N VAL A 263 34.43 -4.86 12.99
CA VAL A 263 35.59 -4.07 12.60
C VAL A 263 35.22 -3.13 11.47
N ASN A 264 35.91 -1.99 11.37
CA ASN A 264 35.73 -1.00 10.31
C ASN A 264 34.35 -0.32 10.26
N GLY A 265 33.61 -0.27 11.37
CA GLY A 265 32.31 0.44 11.42
C GLY A 265 31.11 -0.37 10.94
N PHE A 266 31.27 -1.68 10.70
CA PHE A 266 30.20 -2.56 10.22
C PHE A 266 29.70 -3.48 11.34
N GLY A 267 28.39 -3.46 11.61
CA GLY A 267 27.74 -4.34 12.57
C GLY A 267 27.18 -5.61 11.94
N ILE A 268 25.87 -5.81 11.98
CA ILE A 268 25.11 -7.00 11.57
C ILE A 268 24.29 -6.78 10.29
N ASP A 269 24.02 -7.89 9.59
CA ASP A 269 23.21 -7.95 8.39
C ASP A 269 22.25 -9.15 8.49
N ASN A 270 20.96 -8.95 8.24
CA ASN A 270 20.02 -10.04 8.03
C ASN A 270 19.30 -9.91 6.68
N PRO A 271 20.05 -10.09 5.56
CA PRO A 271 19.50 -9.83 4.22
C PRO A 271 18.53 -10.92 3.76
N SER A 272 18.36 -11.98 4.55
CA SER A 272 17.38 -13.04 4.33
C SER A 272 16.66 -13.31 5.66
N ASN A 273 15.35 -13.53 5.60
CA ASN A 273 14.44 -13.78 6.75
C ASN A 273 14.69 -15.15 7.43
N THR A 274 15.94 -15.60 7.48
CA THR A 274 16.36 -16.90 8.01
C THR A 274 17.72 -16.87 8.70
N GLN A 275 18.56 -15.86 8.49
CA GLN A 275 19.94 -15.83 8.98
C GLN A 275 20.44 -14.43 9.29
N ILE A 276 21.33 -14.33 10.28
CA ILE A 276 22.05 -13.10 10.68
C ILE A 276 23.55 -13.33 10.56
N PHE A 277 24.24 -12.34 10.00
CA PHE A 277 25.69 -12.34 9.79
C PHE A 277 26.34 -11.07 10.33
N THR A 278 27.66 -11.10 10.50
CA THR A 278 28.44 -9.86 10.58
C THR A 278 28.57 -9.24 9.18
N ARG A 279 28.31 -7.94 9.04
CA ARG A 279 28.48 -7.21 7.76
C ARG A 279 29.91 -7.29 7.23
N SER A 280 30.90 -7.21 8.12
CA SER A 280 32.30 -7.45 7.77
C SER A 280 32.64 -8.93 7.86
N GLY A 281 33.13 -9.51 6.77
CA GLY A 281 33.59 -10.90 6.72
C GLY A 281 32.48 -11.97 6.61
N ASN A 282 31.20 -11.58 6.61
CA ASN A 282 30.04 -12.45 6.43
C ASN A 282 30.05 -13.68 7.37
N LEU A 283 30.41 -13.48 8.63
CA LEU A 283 30.44 -14.57 9.59
C LEU A 283 29.02 -14.82 10.11
N PHE A 284 28.61 -16.08 10.06
CA PHE A 284 27.33 -16.54 10.60
C PHE A 284 27.22 -16.29 12.12
N LEU A 285 26.11 -15.70 12.53
CA LEU A 285 25.75 -15.48 13.95
C LEU A 285 24.59 -16.37 14.37
N LEU A 286 23.46 -16.29 13.66
CA LEU A 286 22.22 -16.96 14.02
C LEU A 286 21.50 -17.48 12.77
N SER A 287 20.89 -18.67 12.85
CA SER A 287 19.84 -19.11 11.94
C SER A 287 18.52 -19.19 12.68
N TYR A 288 17.44 -18.74 12.04
CA TYR A 288 16.09 -18.79 12.59
C TYR A 288 15.09 -19.28 11.53
N ALA A 289 14.02 -19.93 11.98
CA ALA A 289 12.95 -20.45 11.12
C ALA A 289 11.61 -20.44 11.86
N ASN A 290 10.51 -20.38 11.11
CA ASN A 290 9.14 -20.38 11.64
C ASN A 290 8.95 -19.32 12.73
N PHE A 291 9.16 -18.05 12.35
CA PHE A 291 8.79 -16.89 13.15
C PHE A 291 7.95 -15.98 12.27
N GLU A 292 6.94 -15.38 12.88
CA GLU A 292 6.04 -14.41 12.27
C GLU A 292 6.50 -12.99 12.63
N GLN A 293 7.12 -12.81 13.80
CA GLN A 293 7.61 -11.53 14.29
C GLN A 293 9.10 -11.59 14.68
N ILE A 294 9.85 -10.55 14.32
CA ILE A 294 11.23 -10.34 14.79
C ILE A 294 11.37 -8.96 15.44
N ASN A 295 11.99 -8.93 16.62
CA ASN A 295 12.34 -7.70 17.31
C ASN A 295 13.87 -7.64 17.41
N ILE A 296 14.49 -6.71 16.68
CA ILE A 296 15.95 -6.57 16.61
C ILE A 296 16.34 -5.20 17.13
N THR A 297 17.24 -5.18 18.11
CA THR A 297 18.08 -4.02 18.41
C THR A 297 19.47 -4.28 17.87
N GLY A 298 19.94 -3.37 17.01
CA GLY A 298 21.24 -3.41 16.36
C GLY A 298 22.39 -3.16 17.33
N THR A 299 23.56 -2.98 16.73
CA THR A 299 24.84 -2.73 17.40
C THR A 299 25.06 -1.22 17.59
N SER A 300 26.30 -0.84 17.94
CA SER A 300 26.73 0.56 17.92
C SER A 300 27.48 0.91 16.61
N LEU A 301 27.29 0.11 15.57
CA LEU A 301 27.96 0.18 14.28
C LEU A 301 26.91 0.12 13.18
N ASN A 302 27.29 0.47 11.96
CA ASN A 302 26.37 0.51 10.84
C ASN A 302 25.79 -0.89 10.57
N ASP A 303 24.47 -1.03 10.68
CA ASP A 303 23.70 -2.26 10.54
C ASP A 303 22.82 -2.26 9.28
N VAL A 304 22.40 -3.45 8.85
CA VAL A 304 21.37 -3.63 7.82
C VAL A 304 20.34 -4.60 8.38
N LEU A 305 19.21 -4.05 8.79
CA LEU A 305 18.15 -4.80 9.46
C LEU A 305 16.97 -4.99 8.52
N THR A 306 16.37 -6.18 8.50
CA THR A 306 15.20 -6.49 7.66
C THR A 306 14.13 -7.21 8.49
N GLY A 307 12.87 -6.78 8.37
CA GLY A 307 11.72 -7.44 9.03
C GLY A 307 11.40 -8.82 8.44
N ILE A 308 10.43 -9.53 9.01
CA ILE A 308 9.96 -10.82 8.47
C ILE A 308 8.65 -10.64 7.68
N ASP A 309 8.67 -11.09 6.42
CA ASP A 309 7.54 -11.11 5.46
C ASP A 309 6.50 -12.22 5.74
N ARG A 310 6.02 -12.33 6.99
CA ARG A 310 5.07 -13.40 7.39
C ARG A 310 3.89 -12.89 8.23
N SER A 311 3.39 -11.70 7.95
CA SER A 311 2.19 -11.09 8.56
C SER A 311 2.27 -10.69 10.04
N GLY A 312 3.42 -10.88 10.71
CA GLY A 312 3.66 -10.35 12.05
C GLY A 312 4.39 -9.01 12.00
N ASN A 313 4.01 -8.10 12.90
CA ASN A 313 4.58 -6.75 12.99
C ASN A 313 5.94 -6.80 13.69
N SER A 314 7.02 -6.55 12.96
CA SER A 314 8.40 -6.57 13.46
C SER A 314 8.77 -5.24 14.13
N SER A 315 9.73 -5.27 15.05
CA SER A 315 10.30 -4.07 15.67
C SER A 315 11.79 -4.00 15.37
N LEU A 316 12.23 -3.03 14.56
CA LEU A 316 13.63 -2.85 14.21
C LEU A 316 14.16 -1.54 14.81
N ASN A 317 15.25 -1.64 15.56
CA ASN A 317 15.98 -0.51 16.11
C ASN A 317 17.44 -0.57 15.64
N GLY A 318 17.91 0.41 14.88
CA GLY A 318 19.28 0.45 14.34
C GLY A 318 20.33 0.57 15.44
N GLY A 319 20.06 1.40 16.45
CA GLY A 319 20.94 1.60 17.59
C GLY A 319 21.81 2.85 17.39
N GLN A 320 23.13 2.68 17.32
CA GLN A 320 24.03 3.77 16.91
C GLN A 320 24.73 3.37 15.61
N GLY A 321 25.07 4.34 14.79
CA GLY A 321 25.71 4.06 13.50
C GLY A 321 24.84 4.60 12.37
N ASN A 322 25.30 4.45 11.14
CA ASN A 322 24.50 4.78 9.97
C ASN A 322 23.86 3.49 9.47
N ASP A 323 22.61 3.29 9.84
CA ASP A 323 21.90 2.04 9.70
C ASP A 323 21.00 2.03 8.47
N THR A 324 20.62 0.84 8.01
CA THR A 324 19.62 0.67 6.96
C THR A 324 18.55 -0.28 7.46
N LEU A 325 17.33 0.21 7.63
CA LEU A 325 16.20 -0.60 8.11
C LEU A 325 15.23 -0.84 6.96
N ARG A 326 14.94 -2.12 6.71
CA ARG A 326 13.96 -2.57 5.72
C ARG A 326 12.73 -3.12 6.41
N GLY A 327 11.62 -2.39 6.30
CA GLY A 327 10.37 -2.77 6.92
C GLY A 327 9.23 -2.99 5.94
N GLU A 328 8.19 -3.63 6.43
CA GLU A 328 6.95 -3.90 5.72
C GLU A 328 5.74 -3.30 6.47
N ALA A 329 4.53 -3.63 6.01
CA ALA A 329 3.30 -3.12 6.60
C ALA A 329 3.12 -3.66 8.02
N GLY A 330 2.95 -2.75 9.00
CA GLY A 330 2.79 -3.08 10.41
C GLY A 330 4.06 -2.95 11.25
N ASP A 331 5.23 -2.77 10.64
CA ASP A 331 6.50 -2.74 11.36
C ASP A 331 6.72 -1.42 12.13
N VAL A 332 7.46 -1.51 13.23
CA VAL A 332 7.95 -0.35 14.00
C VAL A 332 9.44 -0.21 13.76
N LEU A 333 9.85 0.92 13.18
CA LEU A 333 11.19 1.19 12.71
C LEU A 333 11.77 2.42 13.42
N ASP A 334 12.95 2.27 14.01
CA ASP A 334 13.68 3.32 14.73
C ASP A 334 15.14 3.30 14.25
N GLY A 335 15.55 4.26 13.41
CA GLY A 335 16.93 4.33 12.93
C GLY A 335 17.93 4.48 14.08
N GLY A 336 17.56 5.26 15.09
CA GLY A 336 18.36 5.46 16.29
C GLY A 336 19.25 6.70 16.16
N ALA A 337 20.57 6.52 16.34
CA ALA A 337 21.51 7.62 16.32
C ALA A 337 22.54 7.45 15.20
N GLY A 338 22.46 8.31 14.19
CA GLY A 338 23.42 8.41 13.12
C GLY A 338 22.80 9.11 11.92
N GLU A 339 23.18 8.68 10.73
CA GLU A 339 22.48 9.03 9.49
C GLU A 339 21.90 7.72 8.94
N ASP A 340 20.61 7.55 9.16
CA ASP A 340 19.91 6.28 8.99
C ASP A 340 19.03 6.27 7.74
N SER A 341 18.96 5.12 7.07
CA SER A 341 18.24 4.94 5.81
C SER A 341 17.04 4.02 5.95
N LEU A 342 15.89 4.46 5.43
CA LEU A 342 14.63 3.72 5.43
C LEU A 342 14.35 3.09 4.06
N ASP A 343 14.13 1.78 4.05
CA ASP A 343 13.53 1.03 2.94
C ASP A 343 12.16 0.50 3.40
N LEU A 344 11.08 0.92 2.73
CA LEU A 344 9.71 0.46 3.02
C LEU A 344 9.13 -0.29 1.83
N ASN A 345 8.71 -1.53 2.05
CA ASN A 345 7.99 -2.33 1.05
C ASN A 345 6.60 -2.72 1.55
N LEU A 346 5.58 -2.14 0.93
CA LEU A 346 4.18 -2.25 1.35
C LEU A 346 3.31 -2.71 0.20
N SER A 347 3.92 -3.32 -0.81
CA SER A 347 3.25 -3.88 -1.98
C SER A 347 2.12 -4.87 -1.65
N ASN A 348 2.09 -5.41 -0.44
CA ASN A 348 1.03 -6.29 0.04
C ASN A 348 -0.20 -5.55 0.62
N ALA A 349 -0.14 -4.23 0.76
CA ALA A 349 -1.25 -3.43 1.27
C ALA A 349 -2.32 -3.22 0.19
N THR A 350 -3.57 -3.56 0.50
CA THR A 350 -4.69 -3.54 -0.47
C THR A 350 -5.71 -2.42 -0.22
N ASN A 351 -5.51 -1.60 0.80
CA ASN A 351 -6.37 -0.45 1.11
C ASN A 351 -5.61 0.83 0.80
N THR A 352 -6.32 1.89 0.39
CA THR A 352 -5.81 3.27 0.29
C THR A 352 -4.92 3.63 1.47
N ILE A 353 -3.66 3.94 1.19
CA ILE A 353 -2.65 4.31 2.16
C ILE A 353 -2.48 5.84 2.13
N ASN A 354 -3.23 6.55 2.99
CA ASN A 354 -3.07 8.00 3.11
C ASN A 354 -1.86 8.32 4.00
N TRP A 355 -0.67 8.46 3.41
CA TRP A 355 0.54 8.71 4.16
C TRP A 355 1.11 10.12 4.03
N THR A 356 1.79 10.54 5.08
CA THR A 356 2.72 11.65 5.06
C THR A 356 4.03 11.12 5.60
N LEU A 357 5.11 11.18 4.81
CA LEU A 357 6.46 10.82 5.23
C LEU A 357 7.31 12.08 5.38
N ASP A 358 7.16 12.75 6.52
CA ASP A 358 7.86 13.99 6.80
C ASP A 358 9.24 13.72 7.41
N LEU A 359 10.27 13.63 6.59
CA LEU A 359 11.65 13.44 7.06
C LEU A 359 12.13 14.57 7.97
N SER A 360 11.56 15.78 7.87
CA SER A 360 11.92 16.90 8.74
C SER A 360 11.51 16.68 10.21
N ASN A 361 10.66 15.69 10.48
CA ASN A 361 10.16 15.36 11.81
C ASN A 361 10.76 14.05 12.35
N THR A 362 11.91 14.13 13.02
CA THR A 362 12.63 12.95 13.55
C THR A 362 11.82 12.06 14.50
N ASP A 363 10.75 12.55 15.14
CA ASP A 363 10.02 11.81 16.18
C ASP A 363 8.86 10.95 15.64
N SER A 364 8.32 11.25 14.46
CA SER A 364 7.18 10.54 13.84
C SER A 364 7.11 10.86 12.34
N GLN A 365 8.03 10.27 11.59
CA GLN A 365 8.22 10.58 10.17
C GLN A 365 7.11 9.99 9.33
N LEU A 366 6.68 8.77 9.62
CA LEU A 366 5.57 8.14 8.94
C LEU A 366 4.26 8.35 9.72
N GLN A 367 3.27 8.97 9.08
CA GLN A 367 1.94 9.21 9.64
C GLN A 367 0.87 8.74 8.64
N GLY A 368 -0.12 7.96 9.09
CA GLY A 368 -1.34 7.69 8.31
C GLY A 368 -1.86 6.24 8.33
N ASP A 369 -0.98 5.24 8.46
CA ASP A 369 -1.37 3.88 8.86
C ASP A 369 -1.22 3.75 10.38
N SER A 370 -2.18 3.11 11.05
CA SER A 370 -2.10 2.90 12.50
C SER A 370 -1.06 1.86 12.89
N ASN A 371 -0.53 1.09 11.92
CA ASN A 371 0.23 -0.11 12.20
C ASN A 371 1.73 0.05 11.85
N THR A 372 2.10 0.61 10.69
CA THR A 372 3.51 0.94 10.38
C THR A 372 3.95 2.24 11.04
N GLN A 373 5.10 2.25 11.71
CA GLN A 373 5.68 3.44 12.34
C GLN A 373 7.17 3.56 11.99
N ALA A 374 7.62 4.76 11.64
CA ALA A 374 9.03 5.05 11.37
C ALA A 374 9.45 6.38 12.02
N LYS A 375 10.64 6.41 12.62
CA LYS A 375 11.26 7.60 13.23
C LYS A 375 12.79 7.50 13.18
N ASN A 376 13.47 8.64 13.36
CA ASN A 376 14.92 8.80 13.34
C ASN A 376 15.58 8.27 12.03
N PHE A 377 15.07 8.67 10.87
CA PHE A 377 15.68 8.42 9.57
C PHE A 377 16.07 9.73 8.89
N GLU A 378 17.27 9.81 8.34
CA GLU A 378 17.71 11.01 7.61
C GLU A 378 17.64 10.80 6.10
N LEU A 379 17.61 9.54 5.66
CA LEU A 379 17.64 9.16 4.25
C LEU A 379 16.50 8.21 3.91
N ILE A 380 15.94 8.32 2.71
CA ILE A 380 15.06 7.30 2.13
C ILE A 380 15.81 6.54 1.04
N GLY A 381 15.91 5.22 1.20
CA GLY A 381 16.40 4.34 0.14
C GLY A 381 15.30 4.07 -0.87
N SER A 382 14.25 3.37 -0.45
CA SER A 382 13.14 3.00 -1.31
C SER A 382 11.79 2.99 -0.59
N ILE A 383 10.74 3.38 -1.30
CA ILE A 383 9.36 3.27 -0.86
C ILE A 383 8.59 2.56 -1.96
N THR A 384 7.92 1.47 -1.59
CA THR A 384 6.96 0.78 -2.46
C THR A 384 5.63 0.71 -1.75
N THR A 385 4.57 1.27 -2.34
CA THR A 385 3.21 1.18 -1.79
C THR A 385 2.36 0.14 -2.54
N GLY A 386 1.04 0.16 -2.36
CA GLY A 386 0.15 -0.98 -2.59
C GLY A 386 -0.82 -0.81 -3.77
N ASP A 387 -2.04 -1.34 -3.62
CA ASP A 387 -3.11 -1.25 -4.62
C ASP A 387 -4.06 -0.04 -4.39
N GLY A 388 -3.75 0.83 -3.42
CA GLY A 388 -4.62 1.91 -2.96
C GLY A 388 -4.27 3.27 -3.58
N ASP A 389 -5.20 4.23 -3.54
CA ASP A 389 -4.90 5.63 -3.90
C ASP A 389 -3.95 6.25 -2.85
N ASP A 390 -2.65 6.17 -3.09
CA ASP A 390 -1.63 6.44 -2.08
C ASP A 390 -1.13 7.89 -2.18
N ASN A 391 -0.95 8.55 -1.04
CA ASN A 391 -0.36 9.89 -0.99
C ASN A 391 1.00 9.81 -0.30
N ILE A 392 2.03 10.37 -0.92
CA ILE A 392 3.39 10.41 -0.40
C ILE A 392 3.87 11.85 -0.46
N ILE A 393 4.29 12.40 0.67
CA ILE A 393 4.90 13.72 0.75
C ILE A 393 6.28 13.54 1.34
N LEU A 394 7.32 14.02 0.65
CA LEU A 394 8.72 13.97 1.06
C LEU A 394 9.31 15.39 1.04
N SER A 395 9.89 15.80 2.17
CA SER A 395 10.57 17.08 2.36
C SER A 395 11.99 16.85 2.88
N GLY A 396 13.02 17.44 2.25
CA GLY A 396 14.41 17.27 2.70
C GLY A 396 15.46 17.71 1.68
N GLU A 397 16.74 17.53 2.03
CA GLU A 397 17.91 17.86 1.19
C GLU A 397 18.61 16.58 0.68
N ASP A 398 19.07 16.59 -0.57
CA ASP A 398 20.11 15.69 -1.14
C ASP A 398 19.90 14.16 -1.09
N ASP A 399 18.65 13.69 -0.95
CA ASP A 399 18.31 12.27 -1.00
C ASP A 399 18.21 11.70 -2.41
N ALA A 400 18.79 10.52 -2.64
CA ALA A 400 18.52 9.73 -3.84
C ALA A 400 17.42 8.70 -3.55
N VAL A 401 16.17 9.03 -3.89
CA VAL A 401 14.99 8.24 -3.54
C VAL A 401 14.51 7.36 -4.70
N THR A 402 14.00 6.17 -4.38
CA THR A 402 13.22 5.34 -5.30
C THR A 402 11.80 5.16 -4.78
N ILE A 403 10.79 5.71 -5.46
CA ILE A 403 9.38 5.58 -5.08
C ILE A 403 8.62 4.81 -6.17
N ASN A 404 7.87 3.79 -5.80
CA ASN A 404 6.92 3.08 -6.66
C ASN A 404 5.58 2.98 -5.94
N THR A 405 4.50 3.52 -6.52
CA THR A 405 3.23 3.60 -5.79
C THR A 405 2.26 2.45 -6.08
N GLY A 406 2.32 1.84 -7.27
CA GLY A 406 1.68 0.54 -7.49
C GLY A 406 0.42 0.63 -8.34
N LEU A 407 -0.72 0.16 -7.82
CA LEU A 407 -2.03 0.39 -8.46
C LEU A 407 -2.78 1.45 -7.66
N GLY A 408 -3.64 2.22 -8.30
CA GLY A 408 -4.41 3.27 -7.62
C GLY A 408 -4.16 4.62 -8.26
N ASN A 409 -4.94 5.65 -7.92
CA ASN A 409 -4.65 7.02 -8.35
C ASN A 409 -3.77 7.67 -7.28
N ASP A 410 -2.47 7.65 -7.52
CA ASP A 410 -1.49 8.01 -6.52
C ASP A 410 -1.09 9.48 -6.62
N THR A 411 -0.60 10.04 -5.50
CA THR A 411 -0.04 11.39 -5.45
C THR A 411 1.33 11.36 -4.78
N VAL A 412 2.37 11.79 -5.49
CA VAL A 412 3.73 11.94 -4.94
C VAL A 412 4.09 13.42 -4.91
N THR A 413 4.49 13.92 -3.74
CA THR A 413 4.88 15.32 -3.52
C THR A 413 6.32 15.39 -3.03
N LEU A 414 7.21 16.03 -3.79
CA LEU A 414 8.60 16.27 -3.42
C LEU A 414 8.80 17.77 -3.16
N ILE A 415 9.19 18.11 -1.93
CA ILE A 415 9.45 19.49 -1.49
C ILE A 415 10.95 19.66 -1.26
N HIS A 416 11.57 20.53 -2.05
CA HIS A 416 13.01 20.80 -1.97
C HIS A 416 13.29 22.02 -1.08
N ASP A 417 13.37 21.79 0.24
CA ASP A 417 13.70 22.83 1.23
C ASP A 417 15.22 22.87 1.48
N GLY A 418 15.95 23.44 0.52
CA GLY A 418 17.39 23.24 0.39
C GLY A 418 17.73 22.00 -0.44
N GLY A 419 19.01 21.83 -0.79
CA GLY A 419 19.49 20.73 -1.66
C GLY A 419 18.63 20.46 -2.90
N VAL A 420 18.70 19.23 -3.43
CA VAL A 420 17.69 18.68 -4.35
C VAL A 420 17.48 17.20 -4.08
N ILE A 421 16.22 16.76 -3.97
CA ILE A 421 15.88 15.33 -3.94
C ILE A 421 16.05 14.79 -5.36
N THR A 422 16.84 13.74 -5.49
CA THR A 422 17.15 13.07 -6.75
C THR A 422 16.60 11.65 -6.78
N GLY A 423 16.63 11.00 -7.96
CA GLY A 423 16.32 9.58 -8.08
C GLY A 423 15.19 9.28 -9.05
N SER A 424 14.31 8.34 -8.69
CA SER A 424 13.23 7.87 -9.56
C SER A 424 11.90 7.74 -8.83
N VAL A 425 10.84 8.27 -9.42
CA VAL A 425 9.46 8.13 -8.95
C VAL A 425 8.61 7.48 -10.04
N ASN A 426 7.70 6.59 -9.65
CA ASN A 426 6.87 5.84 -10.59
C ASN A 426 5.45 5.68 -10.03
N GLY A 427 4.45 6.27 -10.69
CA GLY A 427 3.04 6.20 -10.29
C GLY A 427 2.42 4.81 -10.46
N GLY A 428 2.88 4.04 -11.45
CA GLY A 428 2.37 2.69 -11.68
C GLY A 428 1.12 2.65 -12.55
N GLU A 429 0.06 1.96 -12.14
CA GLU A 429 -1.21 1.89 -12.87
C GLU A 429 -2.28 2.75 -12.18
N GLY A 430 -2.81 3.73 -12.89
CA GLY A 430 -3.84 4.61 -12.36
C GLY A 430 -3.92 5.91 -13.13
N ASN A 431 -4.51 6.93 -12.52
CA ASN A 431 -4.29 8.32 -12.91
C ASN A 431 -3.48 9.00 -11.80
N ASP A 432 -2.18 9.11 -12.02
CA ASP A 432 -1.23 9.49 -10.98
C ASP A 432 -0.81 10.96 -11.11
N THR A 433 -0.55 11.60 -9.97
CA THR A 433 -0.13 13.00 -9.87
C THR A 433 1.24 13.14 -9.25
N LEU A 434 2.14 13.88 -9.91
CA LEU A 434 3.46 14.24 -9.38
C LEU A 434 3.53 15.74 -9.07
N ASN A 435 3.67 16.08 -7.79
CA ASN A 435 3.88 17.44 -7.31
C ASN A 435 5.35 17.68 -6.99
N LEU A 436 5.94 18.72 -7.58
CA LEU A 436 7.34 19.08 -7.39
C LEU A 436 7.45 20.55 -7.02
N ASP A 437 8.09 20.83 -5.89
CA ASP A 437 8.31 22.20 -5.42
C ASP A 437 9.81 22.51 -5.32
N TYR A 438 10.32 23.25 -6.30
CA TYR A 438 11.72 23.70 -6.38
C TYR A 438 11.93 25.11 -5.82
N THR A 439 10.94 25.73 -5.19
CA THR A 439 10.99 27.15 -4.77
C THR A 439 12.23 27.48 -3.95
N ASN A 440 12.62 26.58 -3.04
CA ASN A 440 13.77 26.73 -2.15
C ASN A 440 14.96 25.83 -2.50
N ALA A 441 14.93 25.17 -3.67
CA ALA A 441 15.96 24.21 -4.05
C ALA A 441 17.33 24.87 -4.24
N THR A 442 18.39 24.20 -3.79
CA THR A 442 19.77 24.66 -4.02
C THR A 442 20.60 23.57 -4.68
N HIS A 443 21.39 23.93 -5.68
CA HIS A 443 22.22 22.95 -6.39
C HIS A 443 23.51 23.60 -6.90
N PRO A 444 24.67 22.91 -6.87
CA PRO A 444 25.95 23.48 -7.36
C PRO A 444 25.93 23.97 -8.81
N ASN A 445 25.00 23.48 -9.63
CA ASN A 445 24.82 23.87 -11.03
C ASN A 445 23.68 24.87 -11.29
N PHE A 446 23.02 25.36 -10.24
CA PHE A 446 22.18 26.57 -10.30
C PHE A 446 23.08 27.81 -10.33
N VAL A 447 23.67 28.05 -11.51
CA VAL A 447 24.66 29.09 -11.74
C VAL A 447 24.20 30.04 -12.84
N ASN A 448 24.61 31.31 -12.73
CA ASN A 448 24.31 32.36 -13.71
C ASN A 448 22.81 32.64 -13.94
N GLY A 449 21.95 32.37 -12.95
CA GLY A 449 20.52 32.67 -13.04
C GLY A 449 19.69 31.63 -13.81
N PHE A 450 20.19 30.41 -13.98
CA PHE A 450 19.45 29.30 -14.60
C PHE A 450 19.06 28.29 -13.51
N GLY A 451 17.76 27.96 -13.42
CA GLY A 451 17.26 26.94 -12.50
C GLY A 451 17.14 25.57 -13.17
N ILE A 452 15.92 25.07 -13.32
CA ILE A 452 15.57 23.74 -13.82
C ILE A 452 15.05 23.74 -15.27
N ASP A 453 15.14 22.57 -15.90
CA ASP A 453 14.65 22.26 -17.25
C ASP A 453 13.92 20.91 -17.19
N ASN A 454 12.67 20.86 -17.69
CA ASN A 454 11.92 19.63 -17.91
C ASN A 454 11.83 19.35 -19.44
N PRO A 455 12.91 18.83 -20.06
CA PRO A 455 13.00 18.77 -21.51
C PRO A 455 12.19 17.61 -22.13
N SER A 456 11.78 16.62 -21.32
CA SER A 456 11.04 15.42 -21.76
C SER A 456 10.13 14.87 -20.65
N ASN A 457 9.07 14.14 -21.00
CA ASN A 457 8.09 13.54 -20.09
C ASN A 457 8.62 12.35 -19.24
N THR A 458 9.86 12.45 -18.77
CA THR A 458 10.51 11.40 -17.99
C THR A 458 11.57 11.90 -17.02
N GLN A 459 12.09 13.12 -17.22
CA GLN A 459 13.30 13.57 -16.51
C GLN A 459 13.37 15.08 -16.34
N ILE A 460 13.88 15.50 -15.19
CA ILE A 460 14.18 16.89 -14.84
C ILE A 460 15.69 17.06 -14.68
N PHE A 461 16.20 18.17 -15.20
CA PHE A 461 17.61 18.53 -15.16
C PHE A 461 17.81 19.93 -14.61
N THR A 462 19.05 20.24 -14.22
CA THR A 462 19.49 21.62 -14.11
C THR A 462 19.61 22.24 -15.51
N ARG A 463 19.01 23.41 -15.72
CA ARG A 463 19.03 24.12 -16.99
C ARG A 463 20.45 24.51 -17.43
N SER A 464 21.29 24.89 -16.45
CA SER A 464 22.73 25.05 -16.67
C SER A 464 23.45 23.74 -16.33
N GLY A 465 24.27 23.25 -17.26
CA GLY A 465 25.11 22.06 -17.04
C GLY A 465 24.41 20.71 -17.23
N ASN A 466 23.09 20.69 -17.41
CA ASN A 466 22.31 19.47 -17.71
C ASN A 466 22.57 18.33 -16.72
N SER A 467 22.67 18.67 -15.43
CA SER A 467 22.82 17.66 -14.37
C SER A 467 21.48 17.05 -14.07
N PHE A 468 21.44 15.73 -14.00
CA PHE A 468 20.23 14.98 -13.68
C PHE A 468 19.75 15.35 -12.27
N LEU A 469 18.46 15.63 -12.13
CA LEU A 469 17.80 15.82 -10.85
C LEU A 469 16.88 14.64 -10.57
N LEU A 470 15.82 14.48 -11.36
CA LEU A 470 14.78 13.48 -11.12
C LEU A 470 14.44 12.72 -12.41
N SER A 471 14.10 11.44 -12.26
CA SER A 471 13.36 10.69 -13.27
C SER A 471 11.97 10.33 -12.77
N TYR A 472 10.99 10.39 -13.65
CA TYR A 472 9.61 10.04 -13.35
C TYR A 472 8.98 9.23 -14.49
N SER A 473 8.00 8.40 -14.17
CA SER A 473 7.24 7.62 -15.15
C SER A 473 5.84 7.32 -14.65
N ASN A 474 4.91 7.08 -15.58
CA ASN A 474 3.51 6.75 -15.28
C ASN A 474 2.88 7.80 -14.36
N PHE A 475 2.89 9.05 -14.83
CA PHE A 475 2.16 10.15 -14.22
C PHE A 475 1.36 10.82 -15.33
N GLU A 476 0.06 10.96 -15.11
CA GLU A 476 -0.89 11.60 -16.03
C GLU A 476 -1.06 13.08 -15.73
N GLN A 477 -0.58 13.54 -14.57
CA GLN A 477 -0.60 14.95 -14.16
C GLN A 477 0.71 15.35 -13.48
N LEU A 478 1.30 16.45 -13.95
CA LEU A 478 2.47 17.11 -13.37
C LEU A 478 2.07 18.46 -12.78
N ASN A 479 2.41 18.67 -11.51
CA ASN A 479 2.31 19.96 -10.86
C ASN A 479 3.73 20.42 -10.46
N ILE A 480 4.29 21.37 -11.19
CA ILE A 480 5.68 21.81 -11.02
C ILE A 480 5.70 23.28 -10.61
N THR A 481 6.29 23.57 -9.47
CA THR A 481 6.74 24.91 -9.09
C THR A 481 8.24 25.00 -9.28
N GLY A 482 8.68 25.97 -10.08
CA GLY A 482 10.08 26.22 -10.39
C GLY A 482 10.86 26.83 -9.22
N THR A 483 12.04 27.30 -9.55
CA THR A 483 13.01 27.91 -8.64
C THR A 483 12.79 29.42 -8.54
N ASN A 484 13.72 30.13 -7.89
CA ASN A 484 13.82 31.59 -7.97
C ASN A 484 14.75 32.08 -9.11
N LEU A 485 15.01 31.22 -10.09
CA LEU A 485 15.89 31.46 -11.22
C LEU A 485 15.12 31.17 -12.52
N ASN A 486 15.69 31.57 -13.65
CA ASN A 486 15.03 31.35 -14.93
C ASN A 486 14.91 29.85 -15.26
N ASP A 487 13.69 29.37 -15.47
CA ASP A 487 13.33 27.97 -15.70
C ASP A 487 12.78 27.68 -17.12
N ASP A 488 12.78 26.41 -17.53
CA ASP A 488 12.16 25.91 -18.77
C ASP A 488 11.29 24.68 -18.42
N LEU A 489 10.00 24.90 -18.21
CA LEU A 489 9.06 23.90 -17.69
C LEU A 489 8.11 23.45 -18.81
N ARG A 490 7.83 22.13 -18.85
CA ARG A 490 6.87 21.53 -19.77
C ARG A 490 5.99 20.52 -19.05
N GLY A 491 4.67 20.55 -19.30
CA GLY A 491 3.70 19.60 -18.75
C GLY A 491 3.58 18.31 -19.57
N PHE A 492 3.65 18.44 -20.90
CA PHE A 492 3.53 17.38 -21.90
C PHE A 492 2.11 16.95 -22.22
N ALA A 493 1.59 15.91 -21.59
CA ALA A 493 0.26 15.39 -21.89
C ALA A 493 -0.40 15.08 -20.55
N GLY A 494 -1.60 15.61 -20.33
CA GLY A 494 -2.19 15.64 -18.99
C GLY A 494 -2.82 17.00 -18.73
N ASN A 495 -3.53 17.14 -17.60
CA ASN A 495 -3.99 18.46 -17.15
C ASN A 495 -2.99 18.95 -16.11
N ASP A 496 -1.94 19.62 -16.56
CA ASP A 496 -0.77 19.95 -15.75
C ASP A 496 -0.92 21.32 -15.06
N THR A 497 -0.19 21.52 -13.96
CA THR A 497 -0.04 22.84 -13.32
C THR A 497 1.41 23.26 -13.33
N LEU A 498 1.73 24.37 -13.99
CA LEU A 498 3.08 24.91 -14.07
C LEU A 498 3.14 26.29 -13.41
N ASN A 499 3.99 26.44 -12.40
CA ASN A 499 4.32 27.72 -11.76
C ASN A 499 5.81 28.02 -11.97
N GLY A 500 6.14 29.15 -12.61
CA GLY A 500 7.53 29.52 -12.93
C GLY A 500 8.35 29.82 -11.68
N GLY A 501 7.77 30.56 -10.75
CA GLY A 501 8.47 30.98 -9.53
C GLY A 501 8.96 32.41 -9.67
N GLU A 502 10.17 32.70 -9.21
CA GLU A 502 10.81 33.99 -9.53
C GLU A 502 11.75 33.80 -10.72
N GLY A 503 11.88 34.80 -11.58
CA GLY A 503 12.75 34.70 -12.75
C GLY A 503 12.05 35.06 -14.06
N ASN A 504 12.72 34.79 -15.18
CA ASN A 504 12.14 34.90 -16.51
C ASN A 504 12.02 33.49 -17.08
N ASP A 505 10.85 32.93 -16.92
CA ASP A 505 10.58 31.53 -17.11
C ASP A 505 9.96 31.25 -18.47
N ALA A 506 10.15 30.03 -18.97
CA ALA A 506 9.49 29.54 -20.16
C ALA A 506 8.64 28.34 -19.80
N LEU A 507 7.32 28.49 -19.85
CA LEU A 507 6.35 27.47 -19.48
C LEU A 507 5.57 27.02 -20.72
N ASN A 508 5.38 25.70 -20.85
CA ASN A 508 4.60 25.10 -21.91
C ASN A 508 3.73 23.96 -21.37
N GLY A 509 2.41 24.15 -21.33
CA GLY A 509 1.46 23.14 -20.84
C GLY A 509 1.58 21.84 -21.63
N GLY A 510 1.20 21.87 -22.90
CA GLY A 510 1.28 20.72 -23.79
C GLY A 510 -0.10 20.30 -24.28
N ASP A 511 -0.44 19.02 -24.19
CA ASP A 511 -1.76 18.49 -24.53
C ASP A 511 -2.57 18.30 -23.25
N GLY A 512 -3.74 18.92 -23.15
CA GLY A 512 -4.66 18.83 -22.01
C GLY A 512 -5.08 20.23 -21.55
N ASN A 513 -5.81 20.31 -20.44
CA ASN A 513 -6.31 21.57 -19.91
C ASN A 513 -5.38 22.06 -18.79
N ASP A 514 -4.37 22.83 -19.15
CA ASP A 514 -3.29 23.18 -18.25
C ASP A 514 -3.56 24.46 -17.45
N ARG A 515 -2.99 24.57 -16.25
CA ARG A 515 -2.92 25.82 -15.47
C ARG A 515 -1.49 26.33 -15.47
N ILE A 516 -1.30 27.57 -15.93
CA ILE A 516 0.04 28.13 -16.14
C ILE A 516 0.16 29.49 -15.47
N SER A 517 1.11 29.63 -14.53
CA SER A 517 1.48 30.90 -13.92
C SER A 517 2.99 31.12 -14.02
N GLY A 518 3.42 32.30 -14.47
CA GLY A 518 4.85 32.62 -14.54
C GLY A 518 5.48 32.90 -13.18
N VAL A 519 4.68 33.27 -12.18
CA VAL A 519 5.17 34.00 -11.00
C VAL A 519 5.08 33.19 -9.72
N ASN A 520 5.82 33.62 -8.70
CA ASN A 520 5.60 33.20 -7.32
C ASN A 520 4.47 34.02 -6.67
N ALA A 521 3.26 33.45 -6.64
CA ALA A 521 2.08 34.07 -6.04
C ALA A 521 2.21 34.37 -4.54
N GLY A 522 3.15 33.74 -3.83
CA GLY A 522 3.42 34.01 -2.42
C GLY A 522 4.12 35.35 -2.16
N ASN A 523 4.66 35.99 -3.20
CA ASN A 523 5.32 37.27 -3.10
C ASN A 523 4.33 38.43 -2.99
N ALA A 524 4.76 39.52 -2.37
CA ALA A 524 3.92 40.72 -2.21
C ALA A 524 3.62 41.43 -3.54
N LEU A 525 4.53 41.34 -4.51
CA LEU A 525 4.38 41.84 -5.88
C LEU A 525 4.82 40.73 -6.84
N PRO A 526 3.96 39.73 -7.12
CA PRO A 526 4.29 38.63 -8.02
C PRO A 526 4.59 39.16 -9.43
N GLY A 527 5.63 38.68 -10.12
CA GLY A 527 5.96 39.13 -11.47
C GLY A 527 6.90 40.34 -11.56
N ILE A 528 7.38 40.87 -10.43
CA ILE A 528 8.15 42.13 -10.43
C ILE A 528 9.53 41.99 -11.08
N ASN A 529 9.78 42.74 -12.16
CA ASN A 529 10.95 42.59 -13.05
C ASN A 529 11.07 41.22 -13.78
N GLU A 530 9.95 40.54 -14.03
CA GLU A 530 9.89 39.19 -14.61
C GLU A 530 9.17 39.19 -15.97
N ILE A 531 9.81 38.67 -17.00
CA ILE A 531 9.19 38.47 -18.31
C ILE A 531 9.09 36.97 -18.58
N ASP A 532 7.93 36.41 -18.27
CA ASP A 532 7.67 34.99 -18.46
C ASP A 532 7.03 34.71 -19.81
N ARG A 533 7.40 33.60 -20.42
CA ARG A 533 6.82 33.14 -21.68
C ARG A 533 5.93 31.94 -21.42
N LEU A 534 4.64 32.12 -21.63
CA LEU A 534 3.60 31.12 -21.36
C LEU A 534 3.04 30.58 -22.68
N THR A 535 2.92 29.26 -22.76
CA THR A 535 2.39 28.52 -23.91
C THR A 535 1.42 27.47 -23.38
N GLY A 536 0.17 27.50 -23.83
CA GLY A 536 -0.87 26.55 -23.38
C GLY A 536 -0.70 25.21 -24.07
N GLY A 537 -0.79 25.22 -25.40
CA GLY A 537 -0.71 24.05 -26.24
C GLY A 537 -2.08 23.65 -26.80
N ILE A 538 -2.43 22.36 -26.69
CA ILE A 538 -3.69 21.80 -27.16
C ILE A 538 -4.58 21.55 -25.95
N GLY A 539 -5.73 22.20 -25.89
CA GLY A 539 -6.74 21.96 -24.87
C GLY A 539 -7.35 23.28 -24.43
N ALA A 540 -8.06 23.27 -23.31
CA ALA A 540 -8.61 24.47 -22.70
C ALA A 540 -7.71 24.93 -21.55
N ASP A 541 -6.76 25.80 -21.88
CA ASP A 541 -5.72 26.21 -20.93
C ASP A 541 -6.12 27.44 -20.12
N ALA A 542 -5.51 27.60 -18.95
CA ALA A 542 -5.75 28.72 -18.04
C ALA A 542 -4.44 29.44 -17.71
N PHE A 543 -4.28 30.64 -18.26
CA PHE A 543 -3.16 31.54 -17.95
C PHE A 543 -3.50 32.38 -16.71
N ILE A 544 -2.76 32.19 -15.61
CA ILE A 544 -3.02 32.82 -14.33
C ILE A 544 -2.15 34.06 -14.17
N LEU A 545 -2.77 35.24 -14.30
CA LEU A 545 -2.12 36.56 -14.25
C LEU A 545 -2.61 37.42 -13.06
N GLY A 546 -3.29 36.81 -12.11
CA GLY A 546 -3.73 37.44 -10.88
C GLY A 546 -4.52 36.48 -10.01
N ASP A 547 -4.47 36.69 -8.71
CA ASP A 547 -5.30 36.03 -7.71
C ASP A 547 -6.23 37.04 -7.03
N ILE A 548 -6.92 36.61 -5.97
CA ILE A 548 -7.85 37.47 -5.24
C ILE A 548 -7.17 38.66 -4.56
N ALA A 549 -5.88 38.55 -4.25
CA ALA A 549 -5.12 39.55 -3.52
C ALA A 549 -4.34 40.50 -4.45
N ASN A 550 -3.75 39.98 -5.53
CA ASN A 550 -2.82 40.75 -6.35
C ASN A 550 -3.04 40.55 -7.87
N PRO A 551 -3.02 41.63 -8.67
CA PRO A 551 -2.66 41.52 -10.07
C PRO A 551 -1.18 41.14 -10.19
N TYR A 552 -0.84 40.18 -11.05
CA TYR A 552 0.56 39.79 -11.27
C TYR A 552 1.23 40.73 -12.27
N TYR A 553 2.56 40.84 -12.21
CA TYR A 553 3.39 41.76 -13.01
C TYR A 553 3.10 43.25 -12.77
N ASP A 554 2.47 43.58 -11.64
CA ASP A 554 2.32 44.97 -11.21
C ASP A 554 3.42 45.31 -10.18
N ASP A 555 4.40 46.12 -10.58
CA ASP A 555 5.51 46.56 -9.71
C ASP A 555 5.17 47.78 -8.84
N ASP A 556 3.91 48.25 -8.89
CA ASP A 556 3.41 49.46 -8.24
C ASP A 556 4.15 50.76 -8.65
N ASN A 557 4.92 50.73 -9.74
CA ASN A 557 5.70 51.86 -10.19
C ASN A 557 4.87 52.79 -11.08
N ASN A 558 4.45 53.89 -10.47
CA ASN A 558 3.66 54.92 -11.14
C ASN A 558 4.36 55.72 -12.26
N THR A 559 5.61 55.39 -12.62
CA THR A 559 6.36 56.09 -13.66
C THR A 559 6.61 55.28 -14.93
N THR A 560 6.41 53.97 -14.88
CA THR A 560 6.66 53.03 -15.98
C THR A 560 5.33 52.53 -16.56
N SER A 561 5.41 51.59 -17.50
CA SER A 561 4.25 51.06 -18.22
C SER A 561 4.34 49.53 -18.33
N GLY A 562 5.04 48.87 -17.40
CA GLY A 562 5.29 47.42 -17.37
C GLY A 562 6.09 46.84 -18.53
N LEU A 563 7.06 47.56 -19.08
CA LEU A 563 7.89 46.99 -20.16
C LEU A 563 9.04 46.11 -19.65
N THR A 564 9.18 45.98 -18.34
CA THR A 564 10.22 45.21 -17.64
C THR A 564 9.71 43.93 -17.01
N ASP A 565 8.39 43.77 -16.98
CA ASP A 565 7.66 42.78 -16.22
C ASP A 565 6.30 42.57 -16.91
N TYR A 566 6.11 41.40 -17.51
CA TYR A 566 4.84 41.02 -18.13
C TYR A 566 4.87 39.55 -18.56
N ALA A 567 3.71 38.90 -18.57
CA ALA A 567 3.56 37.61 -19.23
C ALA A 567 3.47 37.75 -20.76
N LEU A 568 4.27 37.01 -21.49
CA LEU A 568 4.15 36.80 -22.93
C LEU A 568 3.39 35.50 -23.19
N ILE A 569 2.12 35.59 -23.59
CA ILE A 569 1.31 34.43 -23.97
C ILE A 569 1.46 34.21 -25.48
N THR A 570 1.89 33.01 -25.89
CA THR A 570 2.37 32.77 -27.26
C THR A 570 1.38 32.11 -28.21
N ASP A 571 0.35 31.44 -27.69
CA ASP A 571 -0.52 30.57 -28.50
C ASP A 571 -2.00 30.56 -28.08
N LEU A 572 -2.45 31.57 -27.32
CA LEU A 572 -3.83 31.70 -26.84
C LEU A 572 -4.88 31.37 -27.91
N ASN A 573 -5.67 30.33 -27.65
CA ASN A 573 -6.85 29.95 -28.37
C ASN A 573 -8.10 30.56 -27.71
N VAL A 574 -8.58 31.66 -28.27
CA VAL A 574 -9.72 32.43 -27.74
C VAL A 574 -11.07 31.69 -27.66
N VAL A 575 -11.15 30.45 -28.17
CA VAL A 575 -12.36 29.62 -28.08
C VAL A 575 -12.32 28.69 -26.87
N GLU A 576 -11.14 28.23 -26.50
CA GLU A 576 -10.93 27.16 -25.51
C GLU A 576 -10.22 27.69 -24.25
N ASP A 577 -9.25 28.58 -24.42
CA ASP A 577 -8.40 29.07 -23.34
C ASP A 577 -9.01 30.23 -22.55
N THR A 578 -8.48 30.39 -21.33
CA THR A 578 -8.84 31.43 -20.40
C THR A 578 -7.63 32.17 -19.84
N ILE A 579 -7.84 33.42 -19.44
CA ILE A 579 -6.88 34.29 -18.78
C ILE A 579 -7.53 34.77 -17.49
N GLN A 580 -6.94 34.41 -16.35
CA GLN A 580 -7.38 34.86 -15.03
C GLN A 580 -6.71 36.19 -14.66
N LEU A 581 -7.51 37.17 -14.23
CA LEU A 581 -7.08 38.51 -13.80
C LEU A 581 -7.69 38.88 -12.45
N ASN A 582 -6.99 39.70 -11.66
CA ASN A 582 -7.50 40.27 -10.41
C ASN A 582 -8.47 41.44 -10.67
N GLY A 583 -9.53 41.59 -9.88
CA GLY A 583 -10.46 42.72 -9.95
C GLY A 583 -11.56 42.52 -10.99
N THR A 584 -11.89 43.55 -11.76
CA THR A 584 -13.03 43.55 -12.69
C THR A 584 -12.65 43.97 -14.11
N THR A 585 -13.55 43.82 -15.07
CA THR A 585 -13.35 44.28 -16.46
C THR A 585 -13.05 45.78 -16.57
N ALA A 586 -13.48 46.61 -15.60
CA ALA A 586 -13.25 48.05 -15.58
C ALA A 586 -11.80 48.41 -15.25
N ASP A 587 -11.08 47.49 -14.60
CA ASP A 587 -9.71 47.69 -14.15
C ASP A 587 -8.70 47.49 -15.29
N TYR A 588 -9.12 46.94 -16.43
CA TYR A 588 -8.21 46.64 -17.54
C TYR A 588 -8.58 47.36 -18.84
N SER A 589 -7.56 47.58 -19.67
CA SER A 589 -7.67 48.08 -21.04
C SER A 589 -6.90 47.18 -21.99
N LEU A 590 -7.52 46.84 -23.13
CA LEU A 590 -6.86 46.07 -24.19
C LEU A 590 -6.36 47.01 -25.29
N VAL A 591 -5.08 46.88 -25.66
CA VAL A 591 -4.45 47.72 -26.68
C VAL A 591 -3.61 46.88 -27.64
N ASP A 592 -3.98 46.88 -28.92
CA ASP A 592 -3.12 46.31 -29.97
C ASP A 592 -1.79 47.09 -30.01
N THR A 593 -0.70 46.38 -29.71
CA THR A 593 0.62 46.98 -29.49
C THR A 593 1.72 46.15 -30.16
N THR A 594 2.94 46.68 -30.13
CA THR A 594 4.13 45.95 -30.57
C THR A 594 5.27 46.28 -29.61
N ILE A 595 5.76 45.25 -28.92
CA ILE A 595 6.83 45.34 -27.95
C ILE A 595 8.02 44.56 -28.51
N GLY A 596 9.13 45.26 -28.75
CA GLY A 596 10.26 44.70 -29.48
C GLY A 596 9.86 44.26 -30.89
N SER A 597 9.96 42.96 -31.16
CA SER A 597 9.58 42.33 -32.44
C SER A 597 8.26 41.55 -32.38
N ILE A 598 7.55 41.61 -31.25
CA ILE A 598 6.33 40.84 -31.00
C ILE A 598 5.14 41.80 -31.13
N SER A 599 4.19 41.45 -32.00
CA SER A 599 2.94 42.19 -32.19
C SER A 599 1.78 41.37 -31.64
N GLY A 600 0.80 42.04 -31.04
CA GLY A 600 -0.33 41.39 -30.38
C GLY A 600 -1.21 42.37 -29.62
N THR A 601 -2.04 41.86 -28.72
CA THR A 601 -2.85 42.67 -27.80
C THR A 601 -2.17 42.72 -26.44
N GLY A 602 -1.88 43.92 -25.93
CA GLY A 602 -1.44 44.13 -24.56
C GLY A 602 -2.63 44.26 -23.62
N ILE A 603 -2.57 43.57 -22.48
CA ILE A 603 -3.48 43.71 -21.34
C ILE A 603 -2.87 44.71 -20.39
N TYR A 604 -3.52 45.84 -20.19
CA TYR A 604 -3.04 46.91 -19.33
C TYR A 604 -3.93 47.10 -18.11
N LEU A 605 -3.36 47.07 -16.91
CA LEU A 605 -4.02 47.48 -15.67
C LEU A 605 -4.13 49.01 -15.62
N ASN A 606 -5.35 49.51 -15.41
CA ASN A 606 -5.67 50.93 -15.39
C ASN A 606 -5.21 51.56 -14.08
N LYS A 607 -4.17 52.41 -14.14
CA LYS A 607 -3.68 53.11 -12.96
C LYS A 607 -4.44 54.43 -12.74
N PRO A 608 -4.76 54.79 -11.48
CA PRO A 608 -5.46 56.03 -11.19
C PRO A 608 -4.57 57.26 -11.43
N ASN A 609 -5.15 58.46 -11.40
CA ASN A 609 -4.43 59.74 -11.33
C ASN A 609 -3.51 60.10 -12.53
N GLY A 610 -3.64 59.42 -13.66
CA GLY A 610 -2.90 59.75 -14.89
C GLY A 610 -1.48 59.19 -14.94
N GLU A 611 -1.19 58.23 -14.06
CA GLU A 611 -0.06 57.33 -14.15
C GLU A 611 -0.19 56.50 -15.45
N PRO A 612 0.90 56.10 -16.12
CA PRO A 612 0.78 55.22 -17.26
C PRO A 612 0.18 53.89 -16.81
N ASN A 613 -0.70 53.31 -17.62
CA ASN A 613 -1.25 51.98 -17.35
C ASN A 613 -0.13 50.94 -17.41
N GLU A 614 -0.23 49.94 -16.54
CA GLU A 614 0.79 48.91 -16.36
C GLU A 614 0.52 47.72 -17.27
N LEU A 615 1.51 47.25 -18.02
CA LEU A 615 1.36 46.09 -18.88
C LEU A 615 1.44 44.82 -18.04
N ILE A 616 0.35 44.04 -18.01
CA ILE A 616 0.30 42.76 -17.30
C ILE A 616 0.70 41.61 -18.22
N ALA A 617 0.26 41.66 -19.48
CA ALA A 617 0.59 40.63 -20.46
C ALA A 617 0.52 41.11 -21.91
N LEU A 618 1.26 40.42 -22.78
CA LEU A 618 1.22 40.55 -24.22
C LEU A 618 0.74 39.25 -24.86
N LEU A 619 -0.42 39.30 -25.54
CA LEU A 619 -1.01 38.18 -26.26
C LEU A 619 -0.48 38.17 -27.71
N GLN A 620 0.50 37.32 -27.99
CA GLN A 620 1.19 37.30 -29.29
C GLN A 620 0.22 36.96 -30.44
N GLY A 621 0.23 37.78 -31.49
CA GLY A 621 -0.52 37.51 -32.73
C GLY A 621 -2.03 37.68 -32.65
N ILE A 622 -2.59 37.88 -31.45
CA ILE A 622 -4.01 38.17 -31.23
C ILE A 622 -4.26 39.68 -31.38
N THR A 623 -5.36 40.06 -32.03
CA THR A 623 -5.79 41.47 -32.14
C THR A 623 -7.31 41.57 -32.06
N GLY A 624 -7.82 42.73 -31.62
CA GLY A 624 -9.27 43.02 -31.59
C GLY A 624 -10.10 42.22 -30.58
N LEU A 625 -9.47 41.78 -29.48
CA LEU A 625 -10.13 41.08 -28.38
C LEU A 625 -11.01 42.04 -27.54
N ASP A 626 -12.10 41.52 -26.97
CA ASP A 626 -12.99 42.25 -26.05
C ASP A 626 -12.75 41.76 -24.62
N ILE A 627 -12.55 42.69 -23.68
CA ILE A 627 -12.35 42.38 -22.25
C ILE A 627 -13.55 41.68 -21.62
N ASN A 628 -14.74 41.79 -22.23
CA ASN A 628 -15.96 41.10 -21.81
C ASN A 628 -16.15 39.74 -22.48
N SER A 629 -15.18 39.25 -23.27
CA SER A 629 -15.24 37.92 -23.86
C SER A 629 -15.03 36.83 -22.79
N ASN A 630 -15.46 35.61 -23.09
CA ASN A 630 -15.34 34.44 -22.22
C ASN A 630 -13.89 33.97 -22.00
N VAL A 631 -12.93 34.53 -22.73
CA VAL A 631 -11.50 34.30 -22.50
C VAL A 631 -11.06 34.88 -21.16
N PHE A 632 -11.65 35.99 -20.71
CA PHE A 632 -11.23 36.61 -19.46
C PHE A 632 -12.06 36.11 -18.30
N VAL A 633 -11.36 35.69 -17.26
CA VAL A 633 -11.90 35.26 -15.98
C VAL A 633 -11.37 36.22 -14.93
N PHE A 634 -12.27 36.76 -14.11
CA PHE A 634 -11.92 37.75 -13.09
C PHE A 634 -12.06 37.13 -11.70
N VAL A 635 -11.19 37.51 -10.77
CA VAL A 635 -11.28 37.15 -9.35
C VAL A 635 -11.24 38.43 -8.52
N ASP A 636 -12.24 38.64 -7.67
CA ASP A 636 -12.42 39.88 -6.88
C ASP A 636 -12.73 39.53 -5.41
N GLU A 637 -11.97 40.09 -4.48
CA GLU A 637 -12.19 39.92 -3.03
C GLU A 637 -13.52 40.49 -2.53
N ASN A 638 -14.14 41.38 -3.30
CA ASN A 638 -15.38 42.04 -2.94
C ASN A 638 -16.63 41.33 -3.47
N ASN A 639 -16.49 40.34 -4.35
CA ASN A 639 -17.61 39.59 -4.91
C ASN A 639 -17.82 38.31 -4.09
N GLU A 640 -19.02 38.13 -3.58
CA GLU A 640 -19.43 37.00 -2.78
C GLU A 640 -19.98 35.87 -3.66
N ALA A 641 -19.71 34.62 -3.27
CA ALA A 641 -20.11 33.48 -4.08
C ALA A 641 -21.64 33.30 -4.18
N PRO A 642 -22.14 32.73 -5.30
CA PRO A 642 -23.51 32.29 -5.42
C PRO A 642 -23.95 31.41 -4.26
N THR A 643 -25.22 31.52 -3.87
CA THR A 643 -25.75 30.82 -2.69
C THR A 643 -26.84 29.80 -3.00
N ASP A 644 -27.44 29.83 -4.19
CA ASP A 644 -28.51 28.92 -4.58
C ASP A 644 -28.69 28.87 -6.11
N ILE A 645 -29.18 27.76 -6.64
CA ILE A 645 -29.65 27.63 -8.03
C ILE A 645 -31.12 27.18 -7.99
N SER A 646 -31.98 27.89 -8.71
CA SER A 646 -33.38 27.49 -8.89
C SER A 646 -33.65 27.08 -10.34
N LEU A 647 -34.39 26.00 -10.53
CA LEU A 647 -34.88 25.54 -11.82
C LEU A 647 -36.38 25.78 -11.94
N SER A 648 -36.82 26.48 -12.99
CA SER A 648 -38.22 26.93 -13.13
C SER A 648 -39.24 25.81 -13.32
N ASN A 649 -38.82 24.66 -13.86
CA ASN A 649 -39.63 23.44 -13.98
C ASN A 649 -38.69 22.23 -14.05
N ASN A 650 -39.07 21.14 -13.37
CA ASN A 650 -38.29 19.91 -13.30
C ASN A 650 -39.08 18.69 -13.76
N ASN A 651 -40.09 18.87 -14.61
CA ASN A 651 -40.90 17.78 -15.16
C ASN A 651 -40.90 17.85 -16.69
N VAL A 652 -40.79 16.71 -17.35
CA VAL A 652 -40.90 16.59 -18.80
C VAL A 652 -41.76 15.37 -19.13
N ASP A 653 -42.60 15.46 -20.16
CA ASP A 653 -43.39 14.32 -20.60
C ASP A 653 -42.48 13.29 -21.28
N GLU A 654 -42.79 11.99 -21.12
CA GLU A 654 -42.09 10.95 -21.87
C GLU A 654 -42.34 11.06 -23.39
N ASN A 655 -41.55 10.34 -24.17
CA ASN A 655 -41.66 10.29 -25.64
C ASN A 655 -41.41 11.63 -26.37
N GLU A 656 -41.08 12.70 -25.65
CA GLU A 656 -40.67 13.97 -26.22
C GLU A 656 -39.31 13.86 -26.94
N PRO A 657 -39.12 14.54 -28.08
CA PRO A 657 -37.87 14.46 -28.83
C PRO A 657 -36.69 15.06 -28.04
N ILE A 658 -35.47 14.69 -28.46
CA ILE A 658 -34.23 15.31 -27.98
C ILE A 658 -34.28 16.84 -28.19
N ASN A 659 -33.73 17.59 -27.23
CA ASN A 659 -33.76 19.05 -27.10
C ASN A 659 -35.09 19.64 -26.59
N THR A 660 -36.00 18.83 -26.05
CA THR A 660 -37.18 19.35 -25.35
C THR A 660 -36.73 20.12 -24.10
N THR A 661 -37.26 21.33 -23.93
CA THR A 661 -36.97 22.19 -22.78
C THR A 661 -37.61 21.61 -21.52
N VAL A 662 -36.80 21.43 -20.48
CA VAL A 662 -37.28 21.03 -19.14
C VAL A 662 -37.62 22.27 -18.32
N GLY A 663 -36.66 23.20 -18.21
CA GLY A 663 -36.81 24.42 -17.43
C GLY A 663 -35.64 25.39 -17.63
N THR A 664 -35.66 26.51 -16.92
CA THR A 664 -34.63 27.55 -16.97
C THR A 664 -34.04 27.79 -15.59
N PHE A 665 -32.72 27.91 -15.51
CA PHE A 665 -31.98 28.22 -14.29
C PHE A 665 -31.97 29.71 -13.97
N THR A 666 -31.98 30.00 -12.68
CA THR A 666 -31.71 31.31 -12.07
C THR A 666 -30.86 31.12 -10.83
N THR A 667 -29.96 32.05 -10.55
CA THR A 667 -29.04 32.01 -9.41
C THR A 667 -29.43 33.04 -8.36
N THR A 668 -29.33 32.66 -7.08
CA THR A 668 -29.39 33.60 -5.96
C THR A 668 -27.96 33.95 -5.56
N ASP A 669 -27.66 35.24 -5.57
CA ASP A 669 -26.35 35.77 -5.26
C ASP A 669 -26.48 36.96 -4.28
N PRO A 670 -25.58 37.10 -3.28
CA PRO A 670 -25.50 38.30 -2.45
C PRO A 670 -25.29 39.58 -3.27
N ASP A 671 -24.60 39.50 -4.42
CA ASP A 671 -24.27 40.62 -5.28
C ASP A 671 -25.36 40.96 -6.30
N THR A 672 -25.61 42.27 -6.47
CA THR A 672 -26.71 42.74 -7.33
C THR A 672 -26.24 43.13 -8.72
N GLY A 673 -26.91 42.61 -9.75
CA GLY A 673 -26.71 43.04 -11.14
C GLY A 673 -25.67 42.24 -11.92
N GLU A 674 -25.23 41.11 -11.37
CA GLU A 674 -24.32 40.19 -12.00
C GLU A 674 -24.96 39.36 -13.13
N THR A 675 -24.09 38.72 -13.91
CA THR A 675 -24.45 37.73 -14.93
C THR A 675 -23.96 36.36 -14.52
N PHE A 676 -24.77 35.33 -14.76
CA PHE A 676 -24.46 33.95 -14.37
C PHE A 676 -24.37 33.03 -15.57
N THR A 677 -23.43 32.09 -15.51
CA THR A 677 -23.31 30.97 -16.46
C THR A 677 -23.62 29.65 -15.78
N TYR A 678 -24.07 28.65 -16.55
CA TYR A 678 -24.52 27.36 -16.03
C TYR A 678 -23.88 26.19 -16.78
N SER A 679 -23.47 25.15 -16.05
CA SER A 679 -22.88 23.93 -16.62
C SER A 679 -23.29 22.68 -15.84
N LEU A 680 -23.23 21.51 -16.49
CA LEU A 680 -23.36 20.21 -15.81
C LEU A 680 -21.98 19.79 -15.31
N VAL A 681 -21.88 19.39 -14.03
CA VAL A 681 -20.61 19.06 -13.37
C VAL A 681 -20.71 17.72 -12.63
N SER A 682 -19.58 17.05 -12.43
CA SER A 682 -19.52 15.80 -11.66
C SER A 682 -19.70 16.01 -10.15
N GLY A 683 -20.01 14.93 -9.43
CA GLY A 683 -20.20 14.89 -7.97
C GLY A 683 -21.60 14.43 -7.56
N THR A 684 -21.90 14.41 -6.26
CA THR A 684 -23.18 13.85 -5.76
C THR A 684 -24.41 14.40 -6.49
N GLY A 685 -25.13 13.51 -7.16
CA GLY A 685 -26.33 13.81 -7.94
C GLY A 685 -26.12 13.94 -9.45
N ASP A 686 -24.93 13.65 -9.97
CA ASP A 686 -24.55 13.76 -11.39
C ASP A 686 -24.87 12.52 -12.25
N THR A 687 -25.47 11.47 -11.67
CA THR A 687 -25.67 10.14 -12.27
C THR A 687 -26.18 10.19 -13.72
N ASP A 688 -27.09 11.12 -14.03
CA ASP A 688 -27.78 11.20 -15.32
C ASP A 688 -27.39 12.44 -16.14
N ASN A 689 -26.30 13.14 -15.79
CA ASN A 689 -25.87 14.36 -16.47
C ASN A 689 -25.75 14.20 -18.00
N ASN A 690 -25.27 13.05 -18.48
CA ASN A 690 -25.11 12.74 -19.90
C ASN A 690 -26.43 12.73 -20.71
N LEU A 691 -27.58 12.58 -20.03
CA LEU A 691 -28.91 12.57 -20.65
C LEU A 691 -29.50 13.98 -20.83
N PHE A 692 -28.77 15.04 -20.45
CA PHE A 692 -29.22 16.43 -20.53
C PHE A 692 -28.15 17.35 -21.13
N THR A 693 -28.57 18.52 -21.60
CA THR A 693 -27.69 19.61 -22.05
C THR A 693 -28.20 20.95 -21.52
N ILE A 694 -27.30 21.94 -21.44
CA ILE A 694 -27.64 23.32 -21.06
C ILE A 694 -27.33 24.25 -22.25
N ASP A 695 -28.31 25.07 -22.62
CA ASP A 695 -28.19 26.12 -23.63
C ASP A 695 -28.47 27.49 -22.99
N GLY A 696 -27.41 28.26 -22.76
CA GLY A 696 -27.46 29.48 -21.95
C GLY A 696 -27.83 29.17 -20.50
N ASN A 697 -29.06 29.52 -20.11
CA ASN A 697 -29.64 29.17 -18.81
C ASN A 697 -30.80 28.18 -18.92
N THR A 698 -30.95 27.45 -20.02
CA THR A 698 -32.07 26.52 -20.25
C THR A 698 -31.61 25.08 -20.23
N LEU A 699 -32.23 24.24 -19.39
CA LEU A 699 -32.04 22.79 -19.37
C LEU A 699 -32.87 22.13 -20.48
N LYS A 700 -32.24 21.25 -21.25
CA LYS A 700 -32.87 20.48 -22.34
C LYS A 700 -32.55 18.99 -22.25
N THR A 701 -33.46 18.16 -22.75
CA THR A 701 -33.25 16.71 -22.88
C THR A 701 -32.18 16.41 -23.94
N ASN A 702 -31.31 15.43 -23.68
CA ASN A 702 -30.35 14.87 -24.65
C ASN A 702 -30.74 13.44 -25.09
N SER A 703 -31.90 12.97 -24.66
CA SER A 703 -32.44 11.64 -24.93
C SER A 703 -33.97 11.70 -24.97
N ILE A 704 -34.58 10.67 -25.54
CA ILE A 704 -36.03 10.43 -25.45
C ILE A 704 -36.23 9.55 -24.22
N PHE A 705 -37.11 9.98 -23.31
CA PHE A 705 -37.38 9.27 -22.06
C PHE A 705 -38.61 8.36 -22.19
N ASP A 706 -38.60 7.28 -21.43
CA ASP A 706 -39.62 6.24 -21.33
C ASP A 706 -39.91 6.07 -19.83
N PHE A 707 -41.15 6.35 -19.43
CA PHE A 707 -41.56 6.38 -18.02
C PHE A 707 -41.47 5.01 -17.37
N GLU A 708 -41.85 3.94 -18.09
CA GLU A 708 -41.78 2.55 -17.63
C GLU A 708 -40.35 2.09 -17.38
N ALA A 709 -39.38 2.64 -18.13
CA ALA A 709 -37.97 2.36 -17.92
C ALA A 709 -37.43 3.07 -16.68
N GLN A 710 -37.64 4.38 -16.56
CA GLN A 710 -37.22 5.20 -15.42
C GLN A 710 -37.98 6.52 -15.40
N ASN A 711 -38.58 6.86 -14.25
CA ASN A 711 -39.45 8.02 -14.10
C ASN A 711 -38.83 9.22 -13.37
N SER A 712 -37.57 9.11 -12.95
CA SER A 712 -36.84 10.19 -12.28
C SER A 712 -35.35 10.11 -12.58
N TYR A 713 -34.73 11.26 -12.84
CA TYR A 713 -33.32 11.41 -13.17
C TYR A 713 -32.66 12.45 -12.25
N SER A 714 -31.40 12.25 -11.92
CA SER A 714 -30.62 13.18 -11.10
C SER A 714 -29.54 13.85 -11.94
N ILE A 715 -29.53 15.18 -11.92
CA ILE A 715 -28.47 15.99 -12.53
C ILE A 715 -27.81 16.89 -11.50
N ARG A 716 -26.54 17.26 -11.73
CA ARG A 716 -25.80 18.22 -10.91
C ARG A 716 -25.36 19.40 -11.76
N VAL A 717 -25.78 20.60 -11.34
CA VAL A 717 -25.60 21.83 -12.10
C VAL A 717 -24.76 22.82 -11.29
N GLN A 718 -23.81 23.48 -11.94
CA GLN A 718 -23.01 24.58 -11.39
C GLN A 718 -23.48 25.91 -11.96
N THR A 719 -23.60 26.93 -11.11
CA THR A 719 -23.65 28.34 -11.51
C THR A 719 -22.31 29.01 -11.22
N ARG A 720 -21.96 30.00 -12.03
CA ARG A 720 -20.76 30.82 -11.88
C ARG A 720 -21.10 32.29 -12.06
N ASP A 721 -20.65 33.14 -11.14
CA ASP A 721 -20.86 34.59 -11.13
C ASP A 721 -19.85 35.33 -12.03
N SER A 722 -19.80 36.68 -11.93
CA SER A 722 -18.89 37.49 -12.75
C SER A 722 -17.45 37.54 -12.22
N ALA A 723 -17.23 37.22 -10.94
CA ALA A 723 -15.91 37.07 -10.31
C ALA A 723 -15.48 35.60 -10.17
N ASN A 724 -16.07 34.72 -10.98
CA ASN A 724 -15.73 33.31 -11.10
C ASN A 724 -16.02 32.43 -9.86
N ASN A 725 -16.71 32.95 -8.84
CA ASN A 725 -17.17 32.12 -7.75
C ASN A 725 -18.28 31.19 -8.23
N THR A 726 -18.41 30.03 -7.58
CA THR A 726 -19.34 28.99 -8.02
C THR A 726 -20.19 28.43 -6.89
N TYR A 727 -21.36 27.92 -7.26
CA TYR A 727 -22.22 27.09 -6.42
C TYR A 727 -22.75 25.94 -7.25
N SER A 728 -22.96 24.76 -6.65
CA SER A 728 -23.47 23.59 -7.40
C SER A 728 -24.48 22.80 -6.59
N GLU A 729 -25.56 22.39 -7.24
CA GLU A 729 -26.68 21.70 -6.60
C GLU A 729 -27.25 20.60 -7.51
N ALA A 730 -27.81 19.57 -6.87
CA ALA A 730 -28.46 18.46 -7.56
C ALA A 730 -29.95 18.74 -7.76
N PHE A 731 -30.46 18.45 -8.97
CA PHE A 731 -31.86 18.54 -9.32
C PHE A 731 -32.41 17.17 -9.69
N THR A 732 -33.61 16.87 -9.22
CA THR A 732 -34.39 15.72 -9.69
C THR A 732 -35.31 16.16 -10.83
N ILE A 733 -35.17 15.54 -12.00
CA ILE A 733 -36.04 15.71 -13.15
C ILE A 733 -37.01 14.53 -13.22
N ASN A 734 -38.30 14.80 -13.17
CA ASN A 734 -39.34 13.76 -13.24
C ASN A 734 -39.86 13.61 -14.67
N ILE A 735 -40.13 12.36 -15.06
CA ILE A 735 -40.82 12.05 -16.30
C ILE A 735 -42.30 11.87 -15.99
N ASN A 736 -43.18 12.49 -16.78
CA ASN A 736 -44.62 12.28 -16.68
C ASN A 736 -45.04 11.09 -17.56
N ASP A 737 -45.82 10.18 -16.98
CA ASP A 737 -46.49 9.06 -17.63
C ASP A 737 -47.59 9.56 -18.58
N LEU A 738 -47.51 9.16 -19.85
CA LEU A 738 -48.50 9.36 -20.90
C LEU A 738 -49.08 8.02 -21.34
N VAL A 739 -50.38 8.00 -21.61
CA VAL A 739 -51.06 6.76 -22.03
C VAL A 739 -50.55 6.27 -23.40
N ASP A 740 -49.95 5.08 -23.41
CA ASP A 740 -49.59 4.33 -24.62
C ASP A 740 -50.80 3.62 -25.28
N GLU A 741 -51.23 4.05 -26.47
CA GLU A 741 -52.32 3.41 -27.23
C GLU A 741 -51.79 2.62 -28.46
N LEU A 742 -51.93 1.29 -28.45
CA LEU A 742 -51.65 0.43 -29.62
C LEU A 742 -52.92 0.13 -30.42
N ILE A 743 -53.00 0.62 -31.66
CA ILE A 743 -54.08 0.29 -32.60
C ILE A 743 -53.62 -0.84 -33.53
N ILE A 744 -54.26 -2.01 -33.43
CA ILE A 744 -53.95 -3.18 -34.27
C ILE A 744 -54.69 -3.08 -35.62
N ASN A 745 -53.95 -2.99 -36.72
CA ASN A 745 -54.49 -3.10 -38.07
C ASN A 745 -54.58 -4.59 -38.47
N LEU A 746 -55.79 -5.15 -38.61
CA LEU A 746 -56.02 -6.59 -38.90
C LEU A 746 -55.79 -6.95 -40.38
N ASN A 747 -55.17 -6.07 -41.17
CA ASN A 747 -55.03 -6.17 -42.62
C ASN A 747 -53.69 -6.76 -43.10
N GLU A 748 -52.79 -7.14 -42.19
CA GLU A 748 -51.58 -7.87 -42.56
C GLU A 748 -51.87 -9.37 -42.68
N THR A 749 -51.42 -9.98 -43.78
CA THR A 749 -51.59 -11.41 -44.07
C THR A 749 -51.21 -12.25 -42.84
N PRO A 750 -52.10 -13.10 -42.27
CA PRO A 750 -51.69 -13.97 -41.17
C PRO A 750 -50.52 -14.84 -41.65
N GLN A 751 -49.36 -14.69 -41.02
CA GLN A 751 -48.16 -15.43 -41.38
C GLN A 751 -48.45 -16.92 -41.30
N SER A 752 -48.26 -17.60 -42.42
CA SER A 752 -48.41 -19.05 -42.54
C SER A 752 -47.33 -19.76 -41.72
N LYS A 753 -47.59 -20.03 -40.45
CA LYS A 753 -47.15 -21.29 -39.86
C LYS A 753 -48.17 -22.35 -40.28
N PRO A 754 -47.75 -23.54 -40.75
CA PRO A 754 -48.70 -24.59 -41.07
C PRO A 754 -49.44 -24.93 -39.78
N LEU A 755 -50.72 -24.55 -39.70
CA LEU A 755 -51.66 -25.19 -38.80
C LEU A 755 -51.66 -26.68 -39.23
N GLN A 756 -50.77 -27.48 -38.66
CA GLN A 756 -51.01 -28.91 -38.61
C GLN A 756 -52.25 -29.08 -37.75
N THR A 757 -53.39 -29.25 -38.40
CA THR A 757 -54.58 -29.88 -37.82
C THR A 757 -55.00 -29.29 -36.47
N TYR A 758 -55.46 -28.04 -36.46
CA TYR A 758 -56.78 -27.86 -35.83
C TYR A 758 -57.76 -28.49 -36.81
N GLY A 759 -57.88 -29.80 -36.71
CA GLY A 759 -59.00 -30.49 -37.31
C GLY A 759 -60.27 -29.78 -36.86
N ASP A 760 -61.31 -29.93 -37.67
CA ASP A 760 -62.70 -29.83 -37.28
C ASP A 760 -62.89 -30.59 -35.94
N ALA A 761 -62.53 -29.97 -34.83
CA ALA A 761 -62.77 -30.46 -33.49
C ALA A 761 -64.21 -30.08 -33.24
N SER A 762 -65.07 -30.91 -33.84
CA SER A 762 -66.44 -31.11 -33.43
C SER A 762 -66.54 -30.87 -31.92
N VAL A 763 -67.20 -29.78 -31.52
CA VAL A 763 -67.76 -29.64 -30.19
C VAL A 763 -68.78 -30.78 -30.05
N ASN A 764 -68.35 -31.96 -29.63
CA ASN A 764 -69.18 -33.08 -29.21
C ASN A 764 -69.86 -32.74 -27.88
N ASN A 765 -70.73 -31.73 -27.93
CA ASN A 765 -71.83 -31.68 -27.00
C ASN A 765 -72.75 -32.83 -27.43
N GLY A 766 -72.91 -33.87 -26.61
CA GLY A 766 -73.53 -35.17 -26.94
C GLY A 766 -75.00 -35.17 -27.41
N ASN A 767 -75.47 -34.09 -28.04
CA ASN A 767 -76.75 -33.94 -28.70
C ASN A 767 -76.58 -33.82 -30.22
N SER A 768 -77.40 -34.58 -30.93
CA SER A 768 -77.46 -34.70 -32.39
C SER A 768 -77.99 -33.44 -33.09
N LEU A 769 -77.27 -32.33 -33.03
CA LEU A 769 -77.41 -31.21 -33.96
C LEU A 769 -76.33 -31.30 -35.04
N PRO A 770 -76.62 -30.93 -36.30
CA PRO A 770 -75.62 -30.98 -37.37
C PRO A 770 -74.49 -29.99 -37.06
N GLN A 771 -73.30 -30.52 -36.79
CA GLN A 771 -72.07 -29.71 -36.77
C GLN A 771 -71.78 -29.20 -38.17
N ASP A 772 -71.41 -27.92 -38.24
CA ASP A 772 -71.03 -27.29 -39.49
C ASP A 772 -69.64 -27.75 -39.91
N THR A 773 -69.56 -28.75 -40.78
CA THR A 773 -68.31 -29.29 -41.33
C THR A 773 -67.76 -28.44 -42.49
N SER A 774 -68.26 -27.21 -42.69
CA SER A 774 -67.81 -26.34 -43.77
C SER A 774 -66.65 -25.45 -43.32
N GLN A 775 -65.60 -25.39 -44.15
CA GLN A 775 -64.36 -24.66 -43.87
C GLN A 775 -64.66 -23.19 -43.54
N ALA A 776 -64.25 -22.72 -42.36
CA ALA A 776 -64.54 -21.37 -41.92
C ALA A 776 -63.96 -20.31 -42.87
N VAL A 777 -64.78 -19.31 -43.22
CA VAL A 777 -64.42 -18.22 -44.13
C VAL A 777 -64.26 -16.94 -43.32
N VAL A 778 -63.05 -16.38 -43.31
CA VAL A 778 -62.75 -15.09 -42.68
C VAL A 778 -62.67 -14.01 -43.74
N THR A 779 -63.44 -12.95 -43.53
CA THR A 779 -63.46 -11.78 -44.42
C THR A 779 -63.06 -10.56 -43.62
N TYR A 780 -62.06 -9.85 -44.11
CA TYR A 780 -61.61 -8.58 -43.53
C TYR A 780 -62.46 -7.46 -44.14
N LEU A 781 -63.06 -6.66 -43.27
CA LEU A 781 -63.91 -5.53 -43.62
C LEU A 781 -63.24 -4.25 -43.12
N ASP A 782 -63.70 -3.11 -43.64
CA ASP A 782 -63.30 -1.78 -43.16
C ASP A 782 -61.77 -1.58 -43.08
N ASN A 783 -61.08 -1.92 -44.17
CA ASN A 783 -59.61 -1.84 -44.27
C ASN A 783 -58.86 -2.53 -43.11
N GLY A 784 -59.39 -3.64 -42.60
CA GLY A 784 -58.74 -4.42 -41.56
C GLY A 784 -59.04 -3.94 -40.15
N ASN A 785 -60.03 -3.07 -39.96
CA ASN A 785 -60.50 -2.71 -38.62
C ASN A 785 -61.68 -3.57 -38.15
N GLN A 786 -62.23 -4.41 -39.03
CA GLN A 786 -63.31 -5.33 -38.73
C GLN A 786 -63.04 -6.71 -39.32
N VAL A 787 -63.33 -7.75 -38.55
CA VAL A 787 -63.20 -9.14 -39.01
C VAL A 787 -64.57 -9.80 -38.95
N GLN A 788 -65.01 -10.32 -40.09
CA GLN A 788 -66.20 -11.14 -40.20
C GLN A 788 -65.81 -12.61 -40.24
N LEU A 789 -66.27 -13.37 -39.24
CA LEU A 789 -66.09 -14.82 -39.14
C LEU A 789 -67.38 -15.50 -39.56
N ASN A 790 -67.30 -16.40 -40.54
CA ASN A 790 -68.40 -17.30 -40.90
C ASN A 790 -68.04 -18.72 -40.48
N ASN A 791 -68.96 -19.39 -39.78
CA ASN A 791 -68.81 -20.70 -39.14
C ASN A 791 -67.82 -20.68 -37.95
N ASN A 792 -67.68 -21.81 -37.25
CA ASN A 792 -66.83 -21.90 -36.05
C ASN A 792 -65.33 -21.86 -36.42
N ALA A 793 -64.58 -20.92 -35.87
CA ALA A 793 -63.12 -20.85 -36.01
C ALA A 793 -62.44 -20.05 -34.90
N TRP A 794 -61.21 -20.46 -34.56
CA TRP A 794 -60.26 -19.67 -33.77
C TRP A 794 -59.38 -18.81 -34.68
N LYS A 795 -59.06 -17.58 -34.23
CA LYS A 795 -58.13 -16.65 -34.89
C LYS A 795 -57.23 -15.96 -33.87
N SER A 796 -55.96 -15.80 -34.24
CA SER A 796 -54.95 -15.07 -33.49
C SER A 796 -54.34 -13.97 -34.36
N TRP A 797 -53.87 -12.91 -33.71
CA TRP A 797 -53.13 -11.80 -34.31
C TRP A 797 -51.84 -11.61 -33.53
N ASP A 798 -50.74 -11.39 -34.24
CA ASP A 798 -49.46 -11.05 -33.63
C ASP A 798 -49.47 -9.58 -33.20
N LEU A 799 -49.14 -9.33 -31.94
CA LEU A 799 -49.06 -7.99 -31.36
C LEU A 799 -47.63 -7.43 -31.43
N GLY A 800 -46.70 -8.15 -32.06
CA GLY A 800 -45.29 -7.80 -32.10
C GLY A 800 -44.65 -7.89 -30.72
N ASN A 801 -43.76 -6.94 -30.42
CA ASN A 801 -43.06 -6.85 -29.13
C ASN A 801 -43.86 -6.11 -28.05
N TYR A 802 -45.18 -5.90 -28.24
CA TYR A 802 -46.00 -5.20 -27.25
C TYR A 802 -46.04 -6.00 -25.95
N ASN A 803 -45.61 -5.38 -24.86
CA ASN A 803 -45.54 -6.04 -23.56
C ASN A 803 -46.91 -6.04 -22.89
N ILE A 804 -47.51 -7.21 -22.74
CA ILE A 804 -48.82 -7.37 -22.09
C ILE A 804 -48.59 -7.43 -20.59
N THR A 805 -49.14 -6.47 -19.86
CA THR A 805 -49.06 -6.37 -18.39
C THR A 805 -50.42 -6.67 -17.76
N ASP A 806 -50.46 -6.78 -16.42
CA ASP A 806 -51.71 -6.96 -15.67
C ASP A 806 -52.70 -5.79 -15.84
N ASN A 807 -52.26 -4.66 -16.40
CA ASN A 807 -53.08 -3.47 -16.66
C ASN A 807 -53.52 -3.35 -18.14
N THR A 808 -53.06 -4.23 -19.03
CA THR A 808 -53.42 -4.17 -20.46
C THR A 808 -54.90 -4.53 -20.67
N VAL A 809 -55.65 -3.64 -21.33
CA VAL A 809 -57.08 -3.84 -21.60
C VAL A 809 -57.33 -4.09 -23.08
N LEU A 810 -57.84 -5.28 -23.43
CA LEU A 810 -58.35 -5.58 -24.77
C LEU A 810 -59.77 -5.04 -24.95
N THR A 811 -59.93 -4.06 -25.85
CA THR A 811 -61.25 -3.51 -26.21
C THR A 811 -61.67 -3.97 -27.60
N PHE A 812 -62.87 -4.53 -27.75
CA PHE A 812 -63.43 -4.94 -29.05
C PHE A 812 -64.95 -4.73 -29.13
N GLN A 813 -65.47 -4.67 -30.35
CA GLN A 813 -66.91 -4.67 -30.61
C GLN A 813 -67.31 -5.94 -31.36
N PHE A 814 -68.27 -6.68 -30.83
CA PHE A 814 -68.85 -7.85 -31.48
C PHE A 814 -70.22 -7.54 -32.07
N ARG A 815 -70.48 -8.02 -33.29
CA ARG A 815 -71.77 -7.95 -33.97
C ARG A 815 -72.03 -9.28 -34.67
N SER A 816 -73.25 -9.81 -34.54
CA SER A 816 -73.69 -11.01 -35.25
C SER A 816 -75.08 -10.79 -35.84
N ASP A 817 -75.27 -11.22 -37.08
CA ASP A 817 -76.55 -11.15 -37.80
C ASP A 817 -77.42 -12.40 -37.56
N SER A 818 -76.89 -13.38 -36.82
CA SER A 818 -77.55 -14.63 -36.41
C SER A 818 -77.24 -14.98 -34.94
N GLU A 819 -78.01 -15.89 -34.35
CA GLU A 819 -77.74 -16.39 -32.99
C GLU A 819 -76.41 -17.18 -32.99
N GLY A 820 -75.45 -16.75 -32.16
CA GLY A 820 -74.10 -17.32 -32.08
C GLY A 820 -73.41 -16.87 -30.79
N GLU A 821 -72.37 -17.60 -30.39
CA GLU A 821 -71.63 -17.40 -29.13
C GLU A 821 -70.13 -17.25 -29.41
N ILE A 822 -69.44 -16.36 -28.68
CA ILE A 822 -67.97 -16.33 -28.65
C ILE A 822 -67.53 -17.33 -27.58
N GLN A 823 -66.77 -18.35 -27.97
CA GLN A 823 -66.26 -19.36 -27.04
C GLN A 823 -65.05 -18.88 -26.24
N GLY A 824 -64.25 -17.96 -26.78
CA GLY A 824 -63.14 -17.33 -26.08
C GLY A 824 -62.50 -16.19 -26.87
N ILE A 825 -61.87 -15.26 -26.14
CA ILE A 825 -61.03 -14.20 -26.69
C ILE A 825 -59.95 -13.88 -25.66
N GLY A 826 -58.71 -13.69 -26.10
CA GLY A 826 -57.68 -13.18 -25.23
C GLY A 826 -56.29 -13.13 -25.82
N PHE A 827 -55.31 -12.89 -24.95
CA PHE A 827 -53.90 -12.88 -25.26
C PHE A 827 -53.30 -14.26 -24.99
N ASP A 828 -52.41 -14.72 -25.87
CA ASP A 828 -51.71 -15.99 -25.73
C ASP A 828 -50.24 -15.80 -26.12
N ASN A 829 -49.35 -16.53 -25.43
CA ASN A 829 -47.92 -16.54 -25.68
C ASN A 829 -47.42 -17.87 -26.29
N ASN A 830 -48.32 -18.83 -26.52
CA ASN A 830 -47.99 -20.12 -27.12
C ASN A 830 -49.04 -20.54 -28.18
N ASP A 831 -48.64 -21.42 -29.11
CA ASP A 831 -49.52 -21.89 -30.20
C ASP A 831 -50.50 -23.01 -29.72
N ASN A 832 -50.60 -23.30 -28.41
CA ASN A 832 -51.18 -24.53 -27.85
C ASN A 832 -52.21 -24.25 -26.72
N VAL A 833 -53.45 -23.94 -27.11
CA VAL A 833 -54.57 -23.48 -26.25
C VAL A 833 -54.96 -24.42 -25.08
N PHE A 834 -54.46 -25.67 -25.03
CA PHE A 834 -54.95 -26.70 -24.10
C PHE A 834 -53.98 -27.14 -22.98
N ASP A 835 -52.74 -26.65 -22.92
CA ASP A 835 -51.73 -27.22 -22.00
C ASP A 835 -51.45 -26.42 -20.72
N THR A 836 -52.10 -25.27 -20.49
CA THR A 836 -51.91 -24.48 -19.26
C THR A 836 -53.23 -23.94 -18.70
N PRO A 837 -53.72 -24.41 -17.52
CA PRO A 837 -55.00 -24.00 -16.94
C PRO A 837 -54.98 -22.59 -16.30
N ASN A 838 -53.92 -21.81 -16.47
CA ASN A 838 -53.68 -20.57 -15.71
C ASN A 838 -53.86 -19.27 -16.51
N THR A 839 -54.34 -19.31 -17.75
CA THR A 839 -54.51 -18.11 -18.60
C THR A 839 -55.96 -17.86 -19.04
N LEU A 840 -56.94 -18.29 -18.23
CA LEU A 840 -58.33 -17.89 -18.43
C LEU A 840 -58.63 -16.62 -17.62
N PHE A 841 -58.98 -15.53 -18.31
CA PHE A 841 -59.47 -14.30 -17.69
C PHE A 841 -60.95 -14.06 -17.99
N GLN A 842 -61.59 -13.27 -17.12
CA GLN A 842 -63.01 -12.94 -17.21
C GLN A 842 -63.28 -11.85 -18.26
N LEU A 843 -64.31 -12.07 -19.06
CA LEU A 843 -64.86 -11.08 -19.99
C LEU A 843 -65.71 -10.06 -19.23
N PHE A 844 -65.52 -8.76 -19.47
CA PHE A 844 -66.44 -7.71 -19.02
C PHE A 844 -66.93 -6.89 -20.21
N GLY A 845 -68.24 -6.84 -20.42
CA GLY A 845 -68.86 -6.11 -21.53
C GLY A 845 -70.38 -6.00 -21.36
N THR A 846 -71.00 -5.08 -22.10
CA THR A 846 -72.46 -4.95 -22.16
C THR A 846 -72.96 -5.39 -23.54
N GLN A 847 -73.97 -6.27 -23.56
CA GLN A 847 -74.67 -6.68 -24.78
C GLN A 847 -76.07 -6.05 -24.81
N THR A 848 -76.42 -5.37 -25.90
CA THR A 848 -77.78 -4.90 -26.17
C THR A 848 -78.38 -5.73 -27.31
N TRP A 849 -79.12 -6.78 -26.96
CA TRP A 849 -79.87 -7.59 -27.93
C TRP A 849 -81.31 -7.10 -27.93
N ASN A 850 -81.84 -6.70 -29.09
CA ASN A 850 -83.26 -6.37 -29.25
C ASN A 850 -84.18 -7.62 -29.21
N VAL A 851 -83.76 -8.70 -28.53
CA VAL A 851 -84.49 -9.96 -28.38
C VAL A 851 -84.30 -10.47 -26.95
N SER A 852 -85.31 -10.21 -26.10
CA SER A 852 -85.49 -10.70 -24.72
C SER A 852 -84.29 -10.68 -23.75
N ASN A 853 -84.35 -9.81 -22.74
CA ASN A 853 -83.46 -9.80 -21.57
C ASN A 853 -83.26 -11.19 -20.96
N GLN A 854 -82.06 -11.75 -21.10
CA GLN A 854 -81.53 -12.75 -20.17
C GLN A 854 -80.26 -12.19 -19.52
N THR A 855 -80.19 -12.32 -18.20
CA THR A 855 -79.02 -12.00 -17.38
C THR A 855 -78.22 -13.29 -17.20
N PHE A 856 -76.90 -13.26 -17.43
CA PHE A 856 -76.02 -14.36 -17.06
C PHE A 856 -76.05 -14.56 -15.54
N ASN A 857 -76.31 -15.78 -15.07
CA ASN A 857 -76.15 -16.12 -13.66
C ASN A 857 -74.67 -16.38 -13.37
N ASN A 858 -74.12 -15.71 -12.36
CA ASN A 858 -72.81 -16.01 -11.79
C ASN A 858 -72.71 -17.50 -11.40
N TYR A 859 -71.93 -18.29 -12.13
CA TYR A 859 -71.60 -19.66 -11.74
C TYR A 859 -70.27 -19.67 -10.98
N SER A 860 -70.32 -19.34 -9.69
CA SER A 860 -69.17 -19.29 -8.79
C SER A 860 -68.85 -20.63 -8.11
N ASN A 861 -69.27 -21.78 -8.63
CA ASN A 861 -68.94 -23.07 -8.03
C ASN A 861 -68.50 -24.08 -9.08
N SER A 862 -67.27 -24.56 -8.89
CA SER A 862 -66.61 -25.60 -9.64
C SER A 862 -67.48 -26.85 -9.81
N HIS A 863 -67.53 -27.36 -11.04
CA HIS A 863 -67.36 -28.76 -11.48
C HIS A 863 -67.76 -28.81 -12.97
N SER A 864 -66.74 -28.86 -13.83
CA SER A 864 -66.74 -29.44 -15.18
C SER A 864 -68.10 -29.61 -15.87
N HIS A 865 -68.48 -28.65 -16.71
CA HIS A 865 -69.16 -28.98 -17.96
C HIS A 865 -68.43 -28.22 -19.05
N GLU A 866 -67.69 -28.97 -19.85
CA GLU A 866 -67.08 -28.55 -21.11
C GLU A 866 -68.15 -27.82 -21.94
N VAL A 867 -67.92 -26.53 -22.18
CA VAL A 867 -68.38 -25.90 -23.41
C VAL A 867 -67.15 -25.95 -24.31
N GLN A 868 -67.10 -27.02 -25.11
CA GLN A 868 -66.12 -27.20 -26.17
C GLN A 868 -66.21 -26.07 -27.18
#